data_AF-E1IB80-F1
#
_entry.id   AF-E1IB80-F1
#
_cell.length_a   1.000
_cell.length_b   1.000
_cell.length_c   1.000
_cell.angle_alpha   90.00
_cell.angle_beta   90.00
_cell.angle_gamma   90.00
#
_symmetry.space_group_name_H-M   'P 1'
#
loop_
_entity.id
_entity.type
_entity.pdbx_description
1 polymer ?
#
loop_
_entity_poly.entity_id
_entity_poly.type
_entity_poly.pdbx_seq_one_letter_code
_entity_poly.pdbx_strand_id
1 'polypeptide(L)'
;MSALAPALLEALVGVTRHITATLGPFIPTNLAALTQPTLRSAFSRACTQAVSHLRRDMADPALVDRFLMLLEHPDPWAARLRELAVEEFLVAMTPNLAVVIDHYRRVVCPQAAQLGLDLPPWQRLAPVFTLFFGHTLPEALSAQSRLQPHWPTPSQRKTLDHLRANQPARPLLDQLLAQPTQALVATHGAQIAHVHQTLVQGDLYTLPSSAPADIAALFVRYRAFVLETFGTLDFRGIIQVQAAARIDLEQIYIPIQARLWGNVRMPREAPRPLHQYVCEEPFLVVLGDPGSGKSTLVRYLLTRMGRTATRQPCAVGADWLPIFFPVAAFAEARSRPGGADLAPLTYLHDYYAGLSQPDYSPLFLRALERGQALMLFDGLDEVRSDRAAIVRTLEAFVREWDAPGNRFLATSRSVGYADAPLDAQLFTTVEIEALDDDQIGDFIWRWSLAYEALAEAIYPAGDDLYHELVRDAVAAELAVRVEQRSRSLRGVVFADANVAALARNPLLLTILALIHNQGARLPDRRVDLYRLCVEALAETWNRSRSLSGRAVDLYLGDERLDERFVVNLLGPVALWIHSEQPGGLVDQDDLEDRIAATLVQADGLQRRRARRMAQDFVELMRRDTGLLQERGYRRFGFLHLTFEEYLAARGLLESVTVDDPDGLFQRYSRDPRWREVLRLAIGAAPQREAQRLLLHLLATPPPRDQAVVLAAECLLDIGRNGASQRAWEQTIAELLTLLADPATPLASRLAASTLLGHLGDPRCLDLASGDAAAGGYWCAISAGAFWLGDEGTAHAARRPHLHPAQLAHPFMIARLPVTNAEFAAFIAAGGYHERRWWSESGWLWLTLNGARQPAYWEDTHCSAPAQPVVGVAWYEAHAYCTWLTEVGQRVGWLAHDERLRLPTAREWERAARAHDQRRYPWGDAPPTSSHAAYAGLGLHAPAAVGAFPAGAAACGALDLLGNCWEWTASLAEDSDALLACEDVGRGEMPLIRGGDLALGAPELRCGLSGWYQADQRLPTLGFRLLRVRDL
;
A
#
# COMPACT_ATOMS: atom_id res chain seq x y z
N MET A 1 -40.23 23.37 35.82
CA MET A 1 -39.57 23.88 34.60
C MET A 1 -38.87 25.23 34.82
N SER A 2 -39.61 26.32 35.15
CA SER A 2 -38.99 27.62 35.51
C SER A 2 -38.28 27.61 36.87
N ALA A 3 -38.59 26.65 37.74
CA ALA A 3 -37.96 26.46 39.06
C ALA A 3 -36.62 25.69 38.99
N LEU A 4 -36.46 24.79 38.01
CA LEU A 4 -35.29 23.95 37.81
C LEU A 4 -34.07 24.71 37.24
N ALA A 5 -34.32 25.66 36.33
CA ALA A 5 -33.26 26.46 35.70
C ALA A 5 -32.49 27.35 36.69
N PRO A 6 -33.13 28.06 37.64
CA PRO A 6 -32.44 28.76 38.72
C PRO A 6 -31.59 27.84 39.60
N ALA A 7 -32.07 26.63 39.94
CA ALA A 7 -31.35 25.72 40.81
C ALA A 7 -30.07 25.14 40.16
N LEU A 8 -30.14 24.80 38.86
CA LEU A 8 -28.95 24.41 38.09
C LEU A 8 -27.98 25.58 37.91
N LEU A 9 -28.50 26.79 37.70
CA LEU A 9 -27.70 27.99 37.62
C LEU A 9 -27.00 28.32 38.95
N GLU A 10 -27.71 28.18 40.07
CA GLU A 10 -27.15 28.35 41.42
C GLU A 10 -26.11 27.29 41.73
N ALA A 11 -26.32 26.03 41.34
CA ALA A 11 -25.31 24.97 41.47
C ALA A 11 -24.07 25.30 40.63
N LEU A 12 -24.22 25.72 39.36
CA LEU A 12 -23.12 26.14 38.49
C LEU A 12 -22.35 27.34 39.05
N VAL A 13 -23.06 28.35 39.56
CA VAL A 13 -22.47 29.53 40.21
C VAL A 13 -21.79 29.14 41.53
N GLY A 14 -22.37 28.23 42.31
CA GLY A 14 -21.81 27.69 43.54
C GLY A 14 -20.53 26.91 43.31
N VAL A 15 -20.50 26.05 42.29
CA VAL A 15 -19.32 25.34 41.80
C VAL A 15 -18.27 26.36 41.32
N THR A 16 -18.64 27.33 40.50
CA THR A 16 -17.71 28.39 40.06
C THR A 16 -17.13 29.12 41.27
N ARG A 17 -17.95 29.56 42.23
CA ARG A 17 -17.51 30.26 43.44
C ARG A 17 -16.61 29.38 44.32
N HIS A 18 -16.88 28.08 44.39
CA HIS A 18 -16.08 27.11 45.12
C HIS A 18 -14.73 26.85 44.44
N ILE A 19 -14.69 26.74 43.11
CA ILE A 19 -13.46 26.61 42.33
C ILE A 19 -12.66 27.92 42.36
N THR A 20 -13.29 29.10 42.19
CA THR A 20 -12.64 30.43 42.28
C THR A 20 -12.08 30.72 43.68
N ALA A 21 -12.75 30.27 44.75
CA ALA A 21 -12.22 30.41 46.12
C ALA A 21 -11.01 29.49 46.41
N THR A 22 -10.81 28.43 45.63
CA THR A 22 -9.73 27.46 45.82
C THR A 22 -8.59 27.64 44.78
N LEU A 23 -8.87 28.25 43.63
CA LEU A 23 -8.03 28.27 42.41
C LEU A 23 -8.06 29.64 41.70
N GLY A 24 -8.15 30.71 42.48
CA GLY A 24 -8.47 32.09 42.06
C GLY A 24 -7.75 32.73 40.85
N PRO A 25 -6.54 32.33 40.39
CA PRO A 25 -5.90 33.00 39.26
C PRO A 25 -6.20 32.42 37.86
N PHE A 26 -6.77 31.21 37.72
CA PHE A 26 -6.75 30.47 36.44
C PHE A 26 -8.11 30.19 35.78
N ILE A 27 -9.19 30.82 36.27
CA ILE A 27 -10.54 30.60 35.72
C ILE A 27 -11.02 31.89 35.05
N PRO A 28 -11.28 31.88 33.72
CA PRO A 28 -11.97 32.97 33.06
C PRO A 28 -13.37 33.19 33.66
N THR A 29 -13.74 34.45 33.84
CA THR A 29 -14.83 35.01 34.66
C THR A 29 -16.28 34.61 34.32
N ASN A 30 -16.54 33.55 33.53
CA ASN A 30 -17.75 33.51 32.71
C ASN A 30 -18.82 32.43 33.00
N LEU A 31 -18.97 31.91 34.22
CA LEU A 31 -20.25 31.31 34.68
C LEU A 31 -20.92 32.16 35.76
N ALA A 32 -20.13 32.91 36.55
CA ALA A 32 -20.61 33.89 37.51
C ALA A 32 -21.35 35.08 36.85
N ALA A 33 -21.12 35.32 35.55
CA ALA A 33 -21.75 36.39 34.75
C ALA A 33 -23.19 36.10 34.30
N LEU A 34 -23.72 34.88 34.52
CA LEU A 34 -25.10 34.51 34.22
C LEU A 34 -26.16 35.22 35.10
N THR A 35 -25.75 36.19 35.92
CA THR A 35 -26.63 37.13 36.64
C THR A 35 -27.43 38.03 35.69
N GLN A 36 -27.01 38.17 34.43
CA GLN A 36 -27.74 38.92 33.41
C GLN A 36 -29.12 38.29 33.12
N PRO A 37 -30.24 39.04 33.25
CA PRO A 37 -31.59 38.52 33.05
C PRO A 37 -31.82 37.85 31.69
N THR A 38 -31.15 38.35 30.66
CA THR A 38 -31.21 37.84 29.28
C THR A 38 -30.61 36.45 29.13
N LEU A 39 -29.49 36.16 29.80
CA LEU A 39 -28.84 34.84 29.79
C LEU A 39 -29.61 33.83 30.65
N ARG A 40 -30.13 34.25 31.80
CA ARG A 40 -31.04 33.42 32.62
C ARG A 40 -32.27 32.99 31.82
N SER A 41 -32.82 33.88 30.99
CA SER A 41 -33.94 33.55 30.10
C SER A 41 -33.55 32.52 29.01
N ALA A 42 -32.33 32.60 28.46
CA ALA A 42 -31.86 31.68 27.44
C ALA A 42 -31.59 30.29 28.02
N PHE A 43 -30.97 30.23 29.19
CA PHE A 43 -30.76 28.98 29.92
C PHE A 43 -32.08 28.31 30.31
N SER A 44 -33.05 29.09 30.80
CA SER A 44 -34.39 28.57 31.09
C SER A 44 -35.05 27.96 29.86
N ARG A 45 -34.91 28.58 28.67
CA ARG A 45 -35.44 28.02 27.42
C ARG A 45 -34.74 26.72 27.02
N ALA A 46 -33.41 26.63 27.16
CA ALA A 46 -32.66 25.40 26.89
C ALA A 46 -33.10 24.25 27.79
N CYS A 47 -33.23 24.47 29.10
CA CYS A 47 -33.75 23.45 30.03
C CYS A 47 -35.18 23.04 29.67
N THR A 48 -36.04 24.00 29.30
CA THR A 48 -37.40 23.70 28.80
C THR A 48 -37.39 22.81 27.56
N GLN A 49 -36.49 23.07 26.61
CA GLN A 49 -36.35 22.27 25.41
C GLN A 49 -35.85 20.85 25.72
N ALA A 50 -34.82 20.71 26.55
CA ALA A 50 -34.28 19.41 26.96
C ALA A 50 -35.33 18.53 27.66
N VAL A 51 -36.10 19.10 28.60
CA VAL A 51 -37.19 18.38 29.27
C VAL A 51 -38.32 18.03 28.29
N SER A 52 -38.61 18.89 27.32
CA SER A 52 -39.61 18.59 26.28
C SER A 52 -39.21 17.45 25.36
N HIS A 53 -37.91 17.28 25.08
CA HIS A 53 -37.38 16.11 24.37
C HIS A 53 -37.47 14.88 25.26
N LEU A 54 -37.00 14.98 26.50
CA LEU A 54 -37.04 13.86 27.45
C LEU A 54 -38.47 13.34 27.67
N ARG A 55 -39.48 14.22 27.76
CA ARG A 55 -40.89 13.82 27.88
C ARG A 55 -41.48 13.21 26.60
N ARG A 56 -40.97 13.56 25.43
CA ARG A 56 -41.40 12.96 24.15
C ARG A 56 -40.80 11.59 23.93
N ASP A 57 -39.53 11.42 24.27
CA ASP A 57 -38.74 10.24 23.89
C ASP A 57 -38.77 9.14 24.96
N MET A 58 -39.20 9.46 26.19
CA MET A 58 -39.35 8.48 27.27
C MET A 58 -40.74 7.85 27.28
N ALA A 59 -40.78 6.51 27.40
CA ALA A 59 -42.01 5.74 27.43
C ALA A 59 -42.87 5.93 28.71
N ASP A 60 -42.29 6.41 29.82
CA ASP A 60 -42.99 6.62 31.10
C ASP A 60 -42.93 8.11 31.54
N PRO A 61 -43.98 8.89 31.27
CA PRO A 61 -44.04 10.31 31.64
C PRO A 61 -44.02 10.54 33.17
N ALA A 62 -44.54 9.60 33.96
CA ALA A 62 -44.61 9.76 35.41
C ALA A 62 -43.22 9.67 36.06
N LEU A 63 -42.30 8.88 35.48
CA LEU A 63 -40.90 8.84 35.91
C LEU A 63 -40.19 10.17 35.65
N VAL A 64 -40.47 10.83 34.53
CA VAL A 64 -39.91 12.16 34.22
C VAL A 64 -40.43 13.20 35.21
N ASP A 65 -41.71 13.15 35.59
CA ASP A 65 -42.27 14.08 36.56
C ASP A 65 -41.70 13.88 37.98
N ARG A 66 -41.50 12.63 38.42
CA ARG A 66 -40.82 12.34 39.70
C ARG A 66 -39.36 12.80 39.69
N PHE A 67 -38.66 12.66 38.56
CA PHE A 67 -37.30 13.18 38.39
C PHE A 67 -37.24 14.70 38.48
N LEU A 68 -38.17 15.42 37.83
CA LEU A 68 -38.23 16.87 37.88
C LEU A 68 -38.60 17.36 39.29
N MET A 69 -39.53 16.70 39.97
CA MET A 69 -39.89 16.99 41.36
C MET A 69 -38.68 16.86 42.30
N LEU A 70 -37.88 15.80 42.11
CA LEU A 70 -36.64 15.59 42.88
C LEU A 70 -35.64 16.73 42.65
N LEU A 71 -35.43 17.15 41.40
CA LEU A 71 -34.53 18.25 41.07
C LEU A 71 -35.08 19.63 41.49
N GLU A 72 -36.37 19.77 41.79
CA GLU A 72 -36.94 21.04 42.30
C GLU A 72 -37.06 21.06 43.84
N HIS A 73 -36.72 19.96 44.52
CA HIS A 73 -36.88 19.86 45.97
C HIS A 73 -35.94 20.83 46.72
N PRO A 74 -36.44 21.60 47.71
CA PRO A 74 -35.66 22.65 48.38
C PRO A 74 -34.63 22.12 49.38
N ASP A 75 -34.69 20.84 49.75
CA ASP A 75 -33.82 20.30 50.79
C ASP A 75 -32.34 20.25 50.42
N PRO A 76 -31.43 20.32 51.41
CA PRO A 76 -29.98 20.30 51.20
C PRO A 76 -29.46 19.06 50.46
N TRP A 77 -30.09 17.89 50.65
CA TRP A 77 -29.68 16.65 49.98
C TRP A 77 -30.07 16.61 48.51
N ALA A 78 -31.21 17.20 48.15
CA ALA A 78 -31.60 17.37 46.75
C ALA A 78 -30.72 18.43 46.08
N ALA A 79 -30.35 19.49 46.81
CA ALA A 79 -29.38 20.47 46.36
C ALA A 79 -28.02 19.82 46.07
N ARG A 80 -27.54 18.94 46.94
CA ARG A 80 -26.27 18.24 46.70
C ARG A 80 -26.33 17.28 45.50
N LEU A 81 -27.44 16.59 45.29
CA LEU A 81 -27.64 15.77 44.10
C LEU A 81 -27.56 16.61 42.81
N ARG A 82 -28.19 17.81 42.79
CA ARG A 82 -28.09 18.76 41.67
C ARG A 82 -26.65 19.20 41.42
N GLU A 83 -25.94 19.58 42.47
CA GLU A 83 -24.54 19.99 42.37
C GLU A 83 -23.66 18.88 41.79
N LEU A 84 -23.78 17.65 42.28
CA LEU A 84 -23.01 16.51 41.77
C LEU A 84 -23.31 16.23 40.29
N ALA A 85 -24.58 16.26 39.88
CA ALA A 85 -24.95 16.05 38.48
C ALA A 85 -24.36 17.14 37.56
N VAL A 86 -24.33 18.39 38.05
CA VAL A 86 -23.74 19.53 37.35
C VAL A 86 -22.21 19.45 37.31
N GLU A 87 -21.57 19.04 38.40
CA GLU A 87 -20.12 18.79 38.50
C GLU A 87 -19.71 17.73 37.46
N GLU A 88 -20.38 16.58 37.40
CA GLU A 88 -20.11 15.54 36.41
C GLU A 88 -20.35 16.01 34.97
N PHE A 89 -21.39 16.83 34.78
CA PHE A 89 -21.78 17.36 33.48
C PHE A 89 -20.80 18.39 32.91
N LEU A 90 -20.23 19.24 33.75
CA LEU A 90 -19.26 20.25 33.32
C LEU A 90 -17.88 19.67 33.01
N VAL A 91 -17.53 18.55 33.66
CA VAL A 91 -16.17 18.01 33.67
C VAL A 91 -15.97 17.02 32.51
N ALA A 92 -16.93 16.15 32.22
CA ALA A 92 -16.72 15.03 31.30
C ALA A 92 -17.51 15.13 29.97
N MET A 93 -16.96 14.56 28.89
CA MET A 93 -17.70 14.28 27.64
C MET A 93 -18.81 13.22 27.85
N THR A 94 -18.65 12.35 28.85
CA THR A 94 -19.62 11.36 29.32
C THR A 94 -19.65 11.41 30.85
N PRO A 95 -20.69 11.98 31.49
CA PRO A 95 -20.75 12.13 32.94
C PRO A 95 -20.58 10.80 33.67
N ASN A 96 -19.78 10.75 34.75
CA ASN A 96 -19.70 9.53 35.58
C ASN A 96 -20.92 9.45 36.50
N LEU A 97 -22.03 8.97 35.95
CA LEU A 97 -23.30 8.91 36.66
C LEU A 97 -23.31 7.91 37.82
N ALA A 98 -22.30 7.06 37.97
CA ALA A 98 -22.20 6.14 39.10
C ALA A 98 -22.15 6.88 40.44
N VAL A 99 -21.49 8.05 40.50
CA VAL A 99 -21.39 8.89 41.70
C VAL A 99 -22.76 9.51 42.04
N VAL A 100 -23.47 10.00 41.02
CA VAL A 100 -24.82 10.59 41.17
C VAL A 100 -25.81 9.51 41.62
N ILE A 101 -25.71 8.31 41.04
CA ILE A 101 -26.54 7.14 41.39
C ILE A 101 -26.26 6.68 42.82
N ASP A 102 -25.01 6.61 43.25
CA ASP A 102 -24.66 6.22 44.62
C ASP A 102 -25.19 7.24 45.64
N HIS A 103 -25.05 8.54 45.37
CA HIS A 103 -25.63 9.59 46.21
C HIS A 103 -27.17 9.50 46.28
N TYR A 104 -27.81 9.26 45.12
CA TYR A 104 -29.25 9.03 45.06
C TYR A 104 -29.68 7.84 45.95
N ARG A 105 -28.97 6.72 45.86
CA ARG A 105 -29.28 5.50 46.62
C ARG A 105 -29.04 5.65 48.13
N ARG A 106 -27.92 6.25 48.52
CA ARG A 106 -27.46 6.25 49.92
C ARG A 106 -27.94 7.44 50.74
N VAL A 107 -28.24 8.57 50.10
CA VAL A 107 -28.58 9.82 50.80
C VAL A 107 -30.00 10.24 50.48
N VAL A 108 -30.35 10.31 49.19
CA VAL A 108 -31.64 10.83 48.75
C VAL A 108 -32.79 9.88 49.08
N CYS A 109 -32.68 8.59 48.73
CA CYS A 109 -33.74 7.63 49.01
C CYS A 109 -34.08 7.51 50.51
N PRO A 110 -33.11 7.41 51.44
CA PRO A 110 -33.41 7.35 52.87
C PRO A 110 -34.03 8.63 53.42
N GLN A 111 -33.57 9.81 52.99
CA GLN A 111 -34.08 11.09 53.49
C GLN A 111 -35.46 11.43 52.91
N ALA A 112 -35.70 11.11 51.64
CA ALA A 112 -37.02 11.23 51.03
C ALA A 112 -38.06 10.32 51.72
N ALA A 113 -37.67 9.11 52.10
CA ALA A 113 -38.53 8.19 52.85
C ALA A 113 -38.89 8.76 54.24
N GLN A 114 -37.96 9.43 54.92
CA GLN A 114 -38.22 10.10 56.21
C GLN A 114 -39.20 11.27 56.09
N LEU A 115 -39.27 11.90 54.91
CA LEU A 115 -40.18 13.00 54.59
C LEU A 115 -41.51 12.52 53.96
N GLY A 116 -41.71 11.20 53.83
CA GLY A 116 -42.93 10.61 53.27
C GLY A 116 -43.05 10.71 51.74
N LEU A 117 -41.94 10.91 51.02
CA LEU A 117 -41.91 11.00 49.56
C LEU A 117 -41.67 9.63 48.91
N ASP A 118 -42.56 9.19 48.02
CA ASP A 118 -42.45 7.93 47.28
C ASP A 118 -41.56 8.08 46.03
N LEU A 119 -40.25 7.94 46.20
CA LEU A 119 -39.28 7.99 45.11
C LEU A 119 -39.01 6.60 44.50
N PRO A 120 -38.93 6.49 43.15
CA PRO A 120 -38.73 5.22 42.48
C PRO A 120 -37.29 4.69 42.64
N PRO A 121 -37.07 3.36 42.49
CA PRO A 121 -35.75 2.76 42.61
C PRO A 121 -34.81 3.27 41.52
N TRP A 122 -33.51 3.36 41.85
CA TRP A 122 -32.50 3.98 40.98
C TRP A 122 -32.45 3.37 39.57
N GLN A 123 -32.71 2.06 39.41
CA GLN A 123 -32.72 1.39 38.10
C GLN A 123 -33.74 1.98 37.13
N ARG A 124 -34.84 2.56 37.65
CA ARG A 124 -35.87 3.21 36.83
C ARG A 124 -35.53 4.67 36.51
N LEU A 125 -34.76 5.34 37.37
CA LEU A 125 -34.36 6.73 37.17
C LEU A 125 -33.03 6.89 36.44
N ALA A 126 -32.12 5.92 36.51
CA ALA A 126 -30.80 5.99 35.87
C ALA A 126 -30.88 6.28 34.36
N PRO A 127 -31.76 5.64 33.57
CA PRO A 127 -31.91 5.98 32.16
C PRO A 127 -32.30 7.46 31.95
N VAL A 128 -33.17 7.98 32.82
CA VAL A 128 -33.64 9.38 32.78
C VAL A 128 -32.50 10.36 33.12
N PHE A 129 -31.68 10.04 34.14
CA PHE A 129 -30.48 10.83 34.47
C PHE A 129 -29.48 10.84 33.31
N THR A 130 -29.20 9.69 32.69
CA THR A 130 -28.27 9.58 31.56
C THR A 130 -28.75 10.34 30.35
N LEU A 131 -30.02 10.16 29.96
CA LEU A 131 -30.60 10.86 28.82
C LEU A 131 -30.67 12.37 29.05
N PHE A 132 -30.98 12.81 30.28
CA PHE A 132 -31.05 14.23 30.59
C PHE A 132 -29.67 14.89 30.62
N PHE A 133 -28.77 14.45 31.49
CA PHE A 133 -27.47 15.11 31.70
C PHE A 133 -26.39 14.73 30.67
N GLY A 134 -26.48 13.54 30.07
CA GLY A 134 -25.49 13.05 29.11
C GLY A 134 -25.76 13.44 27.66
N HIS A 135 -27.03 13.69 27.29
CA HIS A 135 -27.43 13.85 25.89
C HIS A 135 -28.30 15.09 25.66
N THR A 136 -29.52 15.10 26.19
CA THR A 136 -30.52 16.11 25.80
C THR A 136 -30.24 17.52 26.35
N LEU A 137 -29.74 17.64 27.58
CA LEU A 137 -29.36 18.94 28.17
C LEU A 137 -28.11 19.55 27.49
N PRO A 138 -26.99 18.83 27.28
CA PRO A 138 -25.85 19.38 26.54
C PRO A 138 -26.20 19.83 25.11
N GLU A 139 -27.00 19.05 24.38
CA GLU A 139 -27.45 19.42 23.03
C GLU A 139 -28.33 20.68 23.03
N ALA A 140 -29.28 20.77 23.97
CA ALA A 140 -30.12 21.96 24.08
C ALA A 140 -29.33 23.21 24.50
N LEU A 141 -28.29 23.05 25.31
CA LEU A 141 -27.41 24.14 25.74
C LEU A 141 -26.45 24.58 24.63
N SER A 142 -25.89 23.65 23.85
CA SER A 142 -25.00 23.97 22.72
C SER A 142 -25.74 24.66 21.57
N ALA A 143 -27.03 24.35 21.36
CA ALA A 143 -27.86 24.99 20.36
C ALA A 143 -28.22 26.46 20.68
N GLN A 144 -28.06 26.93 21.93
CA GLN A 144 -28.29 28.33 22.28
C GLN A 144 -27.01 29.15 22.12
N SER A 145 -26.90 29.87 21.00
CA SER A 145 -25.73 30.71 20.67
C SER A 145 -25.29 31.68 21.77
N ARG A 146 -26.23 32.16 22.61
CA ARG A 146 -25.95 33.03 23.78
C ARG A 146 -25.25 32.33 24.94
N LEU A 147 -25.31 31.00 25.02
CA LEU A 147 -24.71 30.19 26.09
C LEU A 147 -23.39 29.53 25.65
N GLN A 148 -23.12 29.46 24.35
CA GLN A 148 -21.91 28.85 23.77
C GLN A 148 -20.59 29.40 24.35
N PRO A 149 -20.42 30.71 24.61
CA PRO A 149 -19.19 31.25 25.21
C PRO A 149 -18.99 30.89 26.69
N HIS A 150 -20.04 30.40 27.35
CA HIS A 150 -20.07 30.07 28.77
C HIS A 150 -19.95 28.55 29.01
N TRP A 151 -19.90 27.75 27.94
CA TRP A 151 -19.69 26.30 28.02
C TRP A 151 -18.19 25.95 28.02
N PRO A 152 -17.72 25.00 28.84
CA PRO A 152 -16.30 24.64 28.90
C PRO A 152 -15.73 24.20 27.54
N THR A 153 -14.69 24.87 27.06
CA THR A 153 -13.89 24.42 25.89
C THR A 153 -13.20 23.08 26.20
N PRO A 154 -12.75 22.30 25.19
CA PRO A 154 -12.02 21.04 25.45
C PRO A 154 -10.78 21.22 26.33
N SER A 155 -10.12 22.38 26.22
CA SER A 155 -8.99 22.77 27.08
C SER A 155 -9.44 23.03 28.53
N GLN A 156 -10.51 23.83 28.73
CA GLN A 156 -11.08 24.09 30.05
C GLN A 156 -11.59 22.82 30.75
N ARG A 157 -12.13 21.85 29.98
CA ARG A 157 -12.51 20.52 30.49
C ARG A 157 -11.30 19.73 30.98
N LYS A 158 -10.23 19.66 30.18
CA LYS A 158 -8.98 19.03 30.62
C LYS A 158 -8.41 19.68 31.87
N THR A 159 -8.49 21.00 32.00
CA THR A 159 -8.08 21.72 33.22
C THR A 159 -8.97 21.36 34.41
N LEU A 160 -10.29 21.32 34.23
CA LEU A 160 -11.24 20.89 35.27
C LEU A 160 -11.03 19.42 35.68
N ASP A 161 -10.75 18.52 34.73
CA ASP A 161 -10.38 17.11 34.95
C ASP A 161 -9.09 17.00 35.77
N HIS A 162 -8.06 17.78 35.42
CA HIS A 162 -6.79 17.79 36.14
C HIS A 162 -6.93 18.34 37.56
N LEU A 163 -7.74 19.38 37.74
CA LEU A 163 -8.04 19.98 39.04
C LEU A 163 -8.87 19.04 39.91
N ARG A 164 -9.83 18.32 39.32
CA ARG A 164 -10.61 17.27 39.98
C ARG A 164 -9.73 16.11 40.45
N ALA A 165 -8.72 15.73 39.66
CA ALA A 165 -7.74 14.71 40.03
C ALA A 165 -6.77 15.19 41.14
N ASN A 166 -6.57 16.51 41.30
CA ASN A 166 -5.60 17.10 42.21
C ASN A 166 -6.21 17.83 43.44
N GLN A 167 -7.53 17.83 43.64
CA GLN A 167 -8.10 18.32 44.90
C GLN A 167 -7.81 17.32 46.03
N PRO A 168 -7.32 17.76 47.21
CA PRO A 168 -7.38 16.92 48.40
C PRO A 168 -8.86 16.66 48.67
N ALA A 169 -9.24 15.38 48.69
CA ALA A 169 -10.62 14.96 48.89
C ALA A 169 -11.25 15.74 50.05
N ARG A 170 -12.19 16.65 49.76
CA ARG A 170 -13.08 17.17 50.82
C ARG A 170 -13.81 15.96 51.43
N PRO A 171 -14.03 15.96 52.76
CA PRO A 171 -13.99 14.77 53.63
C PRO A 171 -15.18 13.82 53.53
N LEU A 172 -15.87 13.76 52.38
CA LEU A 172 -16.84 12.71 52.11
C LEU A 172 -16.13 11.37 51.92
N LEU A 173 -14.95 11.38 51.29
CA LEU A 173 -14.13 10.19 51.13
C LEU A 173 -13.54 9.74 52.47
N ASP A 174 -13.12 10.65 53.36
CA ASP A 174 -12.62 10.28 54.70
C ASP A 174 -13.74 9.81 55.65
N GLN A 175 -14.97 10.31 55.51
CA GLN A 175 -16.14 9.75 56.23
C GLN A 175 -16.60 8.40 55.66
N LEU A 176 -16.36 8.13 54.37
CA LEU A 176 -16.62 6.83 53.74
C LEU A 176 -15.48 5.82 54.00
N LEU A 177 -14.23 6.29 54.10
CA LEU A 177 -13.02 5.52 54.42
C LEU A 177 -12.82 5.29 55.92
N ALA A 178 -13.58 5.99 56.78
CA ALA A 178 -13.74 5.62 58.19
C ALA A 178 -14.53 4.32 58.39
N GLN A 179 -15.04 3.71 57.31
CA GLN A 179 -15.42 2.30 57.31
C GLN A 179 -14.35 1.51 56.54
N PRO A 180 -13.70 0.51 57.18
CA PRO A 180 -12.45 -0.03 56.70
C PRO A 180 -12.70 -1.05 55.59
N THR A 181 -12.54 -0.66 54.32
CA THR A 181 -12.04 -1.57 53.28
C THR A 181 -11.55 -0.83 52.03
N GLN A 182 -10.26 -1.04 51.77
CA GLN A 182 -9.62 -1.17 50.45
C GLN A 182 -9.36 0.09 49.61
N ALA A 183 -8.18 0.67 49.88
CA ALA A 183 -7.10 1.01 48.95
C ALA A 183 -7.42 1.30 47.46
N LEU A 184 -7.14 2.54 47.08
CA LEU A 184 -6.86 2.98 45.71
C LEU A 184 -5.50 3.68 45.74
N VAL A 185 -4.46 3.10 45.16
CA VAL A 185 -3.27 3.85 44.74
C VAL A 185 -2.82 3.33 43.37
N ALA A 186 -2.73 4.28 42.46
CA ALA A 186 -2.22 4.16 41.09
C ALA A 186 -0.74 3.74 41.04
N THR A 187 -0.29 3.13 39.93
CA THR A 187 0.62 3.76 38.95
C THR A 187 1.20 2.72 37.97
N HIS A 188 1.74 3.27 36.88
CA HIS A 188 2.34 2.66 35.70
C HIS A 188 3.36 1.53 35.95
N GLY A 189 3.44 0.62 34.96
CA GLY A 189 4.70 0.24 34.31
C GLY A 189 5.76 -0.51 35.14
N ALA A 190 5.88 -1.80 34.84
CA ALA A 190 7.00 -2.69 35.16
C ALA A 190 7.13 -3.20 36.61
N GLN A 191 6.95 -4.53 36.73
CA GLN A 191 7.43 -5.48 37.74
C GLN A 191 6.30 -6.35 38.34
N ILE A 192 5.90 -7.40 37.62
CA ILE A 192 5.15 -8.53 38.18
C ILE A 192 6.09 -9.74 38.24
N ALA A 193 6.80 -9.87 39.37
CA ALA A 193 7.51 -11.09 39.73
C ALA A 193 7.47 -11.39 41.24
N HIS A 194 6.66 -10.69 42.04
CA HIS A 194 6.73 -10.84 43.50
C HIS A 194 5.43 -10.55 44.25
N VAL A 195 4.37 -11.34 44.01
CA VAL A 195 3.32 -11.57 45.02
C VAL A 195 2.81 -13.02 44.90
N HIS A 196 3.73 -13.98 45.07
CA HIS A 196 3.37 -15.35 45.41
C HIS A 196 3.67 -15.55 46.90
N GLN A 197 2.72 -16.16 47.61
CA GLN A 197 2.67 -16.46 49.05
C GLN A 197 1.80 -15.47 49.85
N THR A 198 0.59 -15.90 50.24
CA THR A 198 0.26 -16.33 51.61
C THR A 198 -1.21 -16.85 51.64
N LEU A 199 -1.45 -17.97 52.37
CA LEU A 199 -2.73 -18.58 52.81
C LEU A 199 -3.45 -19.53 51.82
N VAL A 200 -3.84 -20.77 52.13
CA VAL A 200 -3.47 -21.85 53.08
C VAL A 200 -4.28 -23.09 52.61
N GLN A 201 -3.74 -24.27 52.88
CA GLN A 201 -4.22 -25.63 52.56
C GLN A 201 -5.65 -25.97 53.04
N GLY A 202 -6.30 -26.94 52.37
CA GLY A 202 -7.25 -27.87 53.02
C GLY A 202 -8.48 -28.32 52.21
N ASP A 203 -8.33 -29.45 51.51
CA ASP A 203 -9.29 -30.54 51.22
C ASP A 203 -10.70 -30.36 50.60
N LEU A 204 -10.87 -31.19 49.55
CA LEU A 204 -12.05 -31.94 49.07
C LEU A 204 -13.12 -31.23 48.20
N TYR A 205 -13.11 -31.64 46.93
CA TYR A 205 -14.19 -31.65 45.93
C TYR A 205 -15.47 -30.88 46.29
N THR A 206 -15.56 -29.64 45.82
CA THR A 206 -16.80 -29.02 45.34
C THR A 206 -16.41 -27.84 44.46
N LEU A 207 -16.95 -27.76 43.25
CA LEU A 207 -16.89 -26.56 42.40
C LEU A 207 -17.34 -25.36 43.25
N PRO A 208 -16.52 -24.31 43.47
CA PRO A 208 -16.96 -23.19 44.26
C PRO A 208 -17.91 -22.33 43.44
N SER A 209 -19.20 -22.42 43.75
CA SER A 209 -20.12 -21.31 43.50
C SER A 209 -19.76 -20.20 44.48
N SER A 210 -19.15 -19.12 44.02
CA SER A 210 -19.07 -17.88 44.80
C SER A 210 -18.99 -16.65 43.89
N ALA A 211 -20.03 -15.83 44.00
CA ALA A 211 -20.41 -14.63 43.25
C ALA A 211 -20.88 -14.88 41.80
N PRO A 212 -22.03 -14.35 41.35
CA PRO A 212 -22.29 -14.22 39.93
C PRO A 212 -21.18 -13.31 39.38
N ALA A 213 -20.21 -13.88 38.66
CA ALA A 213 -19.20 -13.11 37.96
C ALA A 213 -19.95 -12.09 37.12
N ASP A 214 -19.74 -10.81 37.39
CA ASP A 214 -20.34 -9.77 36.58
C ASP A 214 -19.80 -9.96 35.16
N ILE A 215 -20.63 -10.54 34.29
CA ILE A 215 -20.27 -10.88 32.91
C ILE A 215 -19.85 -9.62 32.16
N ALA A 216 -20.37 -8.44 32.56
CA ALA A 216 -19.90 -7.17 32.02
C ALA A 216 -18.45 -6.87 32.42
N ALA A 217 -18.04 -7.18 33.66
CA ALA A 217 -16.66 -7.02 34.10
C ALA A 217 -15.70 -8.01 33.41
N LEU A 218 -16.11 -9.27 33.21
CA LEU A 218 -15.35 -10.24 32.41
C LEU A 218 -15.22 -9.79 30.96
N PHE A 219 -16.30 -9.27 30.36
CA PHE A 219 -16.28 -8.74 29.00
C PHE A 219 -15.32 -7.55 28.85
N VAL A 220 -15.36 -6.58 29.77
CA VAL A 220 -14.44 -5.43 29.75
C VAL A 220 -12.98 -5.87 29.88
N ARG A 221 -12.68 -6.83 30.76
CA ARG A 221 -11.33 -7.38 30.93
C ARG A 221 -10.86 -8.14 29.70
N TYR A 222 -11.69 -9.04 29.17
CA TYR A 222 -11.38 -9.80 27.96
C TYR A 222 -11.11 -8.88 26.77
N ARG A 223 -11.97 -7.87 26.60
CA ARG A 223 -11.82 -6.82 25.59
C ARG A 223 -10.48 -6.08 25.73
N ALA A 224 -10.13 -5.64 26.94
CA ALA A 224 -8.85 -4.97 27.18
C ALA A 224 -7.65 -5.87 26.82
N PHE A 225 -7.69 -7.12 27.25
CA PHE A 225 -6.67 -8.13 26.93
C PHE A 225 -6.52 -8.32 25.41
N VAL A 226 -7.64 -8.44 24.68
CA VAL A 226 -7.64 -8.61 23.22
C VAL A 226 -7.00 -7.40 22.52
N LEU A 227 -7.36 -6.19 22.94
CA LEU A 227 -6.82 -4.96 22.35
C LEU A 227 -5.33 -4.77 22.64
N GLU A 228 -4.88 -5.11 23.85
CA GLU A 228 -3.48 -5.02 24.23
C GLU A 228 -2.61 -6.07 23.53
N THR A 229 -3.14 -7.28 23.37
CA THR A 229 -2.38 -8.43 22.83
C THR A 229 -2.36 -8.44 21.31
N PHE A 230 -3.46 -8.08 20.65
CA PHE A 230 -3.63 -8.24 19.21
C PHE A 230 -3.76 -6.91 18.44
N GLY A 231 -3.95 -5.78 19.14
CA GLY A 231 -4.25 -4.47 18.55
C GLY A 231 -3.09 -3.78 17.84
N THR A 232 -1.85 -4.17 18.13
CA THR A 232 -0.67 -3.53 17.55
C THR A 232 0.26 -4.55 16.90
N LEU A 233 0.81 -4.19 15.74
CA LEU A 233 1.94 -4.86 15.15
C LEU A 233 3.23 -4.23 15.70
N ASP A 234 4.08 -5.06 16.28
CA ASP A 234 5.33 -4.66 16.91
C ASP A 234 6.50 -5.10 16.04
N PHE A 235 7.23 -4.14 15.48
CA PHE A 235 8.34 -4.40 14.57
C PHE A 235 9.72 -4.26 15.24
N ARG A 236 9.77 -4.21 16.58
CA ARG A 236 11.03 -3.98 17.31
C ARG A 236 12.07 -5.06 16.99
N GLY A 237 13.17 -4.60 16.38
CA GLY A 237 14.37 -5.36 16.05
C GLY A 237 14.28 -6.28 14.83
N ILE A 238 13.25 -6.13 13.99
CA ILE A 238 13.28 -6.61 12.60
C ILE A 238 14.18 -5.64 11.85
N ILE A 239 15.43 -6.04 11.59
CA ILE A 239 16.48 -5.17 11.04
C ILE A 239 16.82 -4.05 12.06
N GLN A 240 17.93 -3.32 11.88
CA GLN A 240 18.42 -2.23 12.76
C GLN A 240 17.46 -1.00 12.79
N VAL A 241 16.18 -1.21 13.07
CA VAL A 241 15.15 -0.19 13.19
C VAL A 241 15.40 0.59 14.47
N GLN A 242 15.92 1.80 14.33
CA GLN A 242 16.17 2.73 15.45
C GLN A 242 14.88 3.36 16.01
N ALA A 243 13.72 3.20 15.34
CA ALA A 243 12.44 3.71 15.79
C ALA A 243 11.56 2.62 16.41
N ALA A 244 11.12 2.80 17.66
CA ALA A 244 10.18 1.90 18.33
C ALA A 244 8.79 1.94 17.64
N ALA A 245 8.62 1.24 16.52
CA ALA A 245 7.38 1.26 15.74
C ALA A 245 6.39 0.20 16.26
N ARG A 246 5.43 0.65 17.06
CA ARG A 246 4.16 -0.06 17.28
C ARG A 246 3.11 0.61 16.40
N ILE A 247 2.62 -0.10 15.39
CA ILE A 247 1.57 0.40 14.50
C ILE A 247 0.25 -0.28 14.88
N ASP A 248 -0.82 0.50 14.96
CA ASP A 248 -2.17 -0.04 15.18
C ASP A 248 -2.60 -0.86 13.95
N LEU A 249 -2.98 -2.12 14.17
CA LEU A 249 -3.34 -3.03 13.08
C LEU A 249 -4.51 -2.48 12.25
N GLU A 250 -5.48 -1.79 12.86
CA GLU A 250 -6.63 -1.25 12.13
C GLU A 250 -6.25 -0.14 11.15
N GLN A 251 -5.17 0.59 11.42
CA GLN A 251 -4.72 1.69 10.56
C GLN A 251 -4.15 1.18 9.24
N ILE A 252 -3.57 -0.02 9.23
CA ILE A 252 -2.84 -0.59 8.10
C ILE A 252 -3.50 -1.82 7.47
N TYR A 253 -4.50 -2.42 8.14
CA TYR A 253 -5.24 -3.55 7.58
C TYR A 253 -5.97 -3.14 6.29
N ILE A 254 -5.87 -4.00 5.27
CA ILE A 254 -6.65 -3.91 4.03
C ILE A 254 -7.58 -5.11 3.88
N PRO A 255 -8.80 -4.95 3.34
CA PRO A 255 -9.67 -6.10 3.04
C PRO A 255 -9.00 -7.03 2.02
N ILE A 256 -8.84 -8.30 2.36
CA ILE A 256 -8.32 -9.35 1.46
C ILE A 256 -9.47 -10.05 0.71
N GLN A 257 -9.20 -10.47 -0.53
CA GLN A 257 -10.16 -11.20 -1.36
C GLN A 257 -10.03 -12.70 -1.13
N ALA A 258 -11.14 -13.43 -1.28
CA ALA A 258 -11.15 -14.88 -1.25
C ALA A 258 -12.13 -15.46 -2.27
N ARG A 259 -11.96 -16.73 -2.58
CA ARG A 259 -12.82 -17.52 -3.47
C ARG A 259 -13.17 -18.87 -2.85
N LEU A 260 -14.26 -19.49 -3.28
CA LEU A 260 -14.60 -20.86 -2.86
C LEU A 260 -13.53 -21.86 -3.33
N TRP A 261 -13.15 -22.77 -2.43
CA TRP A 261 -12.17 -23.83 -2.70
C TRP A 261 -12.86 -25.06 -3.32
N GLY A 262 -12.33 -25.56 -4.45
CA GLY A 262 -12.63 -26.92 -4.91
C GLY A 262 -13.86 -27.17 -5.80
N ASN A 263 -14.25 -26.29 -6.74
CA ASN A 263 -15.28 -26.63 -7.75
C ASN A 263 -14.85 -26.30 -9.20
N VAL A 264 -14.44 -27.34 -9.96
CA VAL A 264 -14.04 -27.26 -11.39
C VAL A 264 -15.26 -27.28 -12.34
N ARG A 265 -16.49 -27.46 -11.83
CA ARG A 265 -17.68 -27.75 -12.67
C ARG A 265 -18.73 -26.63 -12.76
N MET A 266 -18.54 -25.48 -12.12
CA MET A 266 -19.42 -24.30 -12.22
C MET A 266 -18.65 -23.11 -12.79
N PRO A 267 -19.32 -22.13 -13.45
CA PRO A 267 -18.66 -20.88 -13.81
C PRO A 267 -18.03 -20.26 -12.56
N ARG A 268 -16.71 -20.01 -12.61
CA ARG A 268 -15.92 -19.47 -11.49
C ARG A 268 -16.57 -18.18 -11.01
N GLU A 269 -17.11 -18.17 -9.79
CA GLU A 269 -17.55 -16.94 -9.13
C GLU A 269 -16.37 -15.98 -8.99
N ALA A 270 -16.64 -14.68 -9.14
CA ALA A 270 -15.63 -13.65 -8.97
C ALA A 270 -15.15 -13.63 -7.50
N PRO A 271 -13.85 -13.35 -7.25
CA PRO A 271 -13.35 -13.15 -5.91
C PRO A 271 -14.16 -12.08 -5.19
N ARG A 272 -14.43 -12.30 -3.90
CA ARG A 272 -15.15 -11.33 -3.07
C ARG A 272 -14.45 -11.13 -1.72
N PRO A 273 -14.68 -10.00 -1.02
CA PRO A 273 -13.97 -9.70 0.20
C PRO A 273 -14.20 -10.77 1.26
N LEU A 274 -13.12 -11.26 1.87
CA LEU A 274 -13.16 -12.39 2.80
C LEU A 274 -14.11 -12.18 3.98
N HIS A 275 -14.22 -10.92 4.44
CA HIS A 275 -15.16 -10.59 5.52
C HIS A 275 -16.61 -10.93 5.18
N GLN A 276 -17.03 -10.91 3.91
CA GLN A 276 -18.39 -11.31 3.50
C GLN A 276 -18.63 -12.79 3.80
N TYR A 277 -17.67 -13.68 3.49
CA TYR A 277 -17.76 -15.09 3.85
C TYR A 277 -17.88 -15.29 5.37
N VAL A 278 -17.15 -14.52 6.18
CA VAL A 278 -17.25 -14.57 7.66
C VAL A 278 -18.67 -14.24 8.15
N CYS A 279 -19.41 -13.42 7.40
CA CYS A 279 -20.77 -13.01 7.78
C CYS A 279 -21.80 -14.06 7.37
N GLU A 280 -21.67 -14.54 6.13
CA GLU A 280 -22.64 -15.41 5.46
C GLU A 280 -22.51 -16.87 5.93
N GLU A 281 -21.27 -17.35 6.11
CA GLU A 281 -21.00 -18.75 6.39
C GLU A 281 -20.91 -19.01 7.90
N PRO A 282 -21.75 -19.90 8.47
CA PRO A 282 -21.69 -20.24 9.88
C PRO A 282 -20.41 -20.98 10.28
N PHE A 283 -19.88 -21.79 9.38
CA PHE A 283 -18.69 -22.61 9.58
C PHE A 283 -17.77 -22.41 8.37
N LEU A 284 -16.66 -21.70 8.56
CA LEU A 284 -15.76 -21.28 7.50
C LEU A 284 -14.35 -21.84 7.70
N VAL A 285 -13.76 -22.37 6.64
CA VAL A 285 -12.32 -22.68 6.58
C VAL A 285 -11.65 -21.72 5.61
N VAL A 286 -10.64 -20.99 6.09
CA VAL A 286 -9.84 -20.06 5.30
C VAL A 286 -8.48 -20.70 5.01
N LEU A 287 -8.29 -21.05 3.75
CA LEU A 287 -7.03 -21.53 3.19
C LEU A 287 -6.23 -20.37 2.62
N GLY A 288 -4.91 -20.49 2.66
CA GLY A 288 -4.03 -19.57 1.95
C GLY A 288 -2.57 -19.94 2.14
N ASP A 289 -1.72 -19.43 1.26
CA ASP A 289 -0.28 -19.64 1.32
C ASP A 289 0.37 -18.96 2.54
N PRO A 290 1.60 -19.32 2.93
CA PRO A 290 2.37 -18.59 3.93
C PRO A 290 2.47 -17.09 3.58
N GLY A 291 2.27 -16.22 4.57
CA GLY A 291 2.30 -14.76 4.37
C GLY A 291 1.01 -14.14 3.78
N SER A 292 0.03 -14.94 3.36
CA SER A 292 -1.27 -14.47 2.82
C SER A 292 -2.14 -13.65 3.80
N GLY A 293 -1.77 -13.56 5.07
CA GLY A 293 -2.49 -12.74 6.06
C GLY A 293 -3.56 -13.46 6.89
N LYS A 294 -3.61 -14.80 6.90
CA LYS A 294 -4.55 -15.60 7.73
C LYS A 294 -4.57 -15.20 9.21
N SER A 295 -3.42 -15.23 9.89
CA SER A 295 -3.36 -14.83 11.30
C SER A 295 -3.59 -13.32 11.48
N THR A 296 -3.23 -12.50 10.50
CA THR A 296 -3.53 -11.06 10.49
C THR A 296 -5.03 -10.80 10.45
N LEU A 297 -5.79 -11.57 9.67
CA LEU A 297 -7.26 -11.56 9.66
C LEU A 297 -7.82 -11.91 11.04
N VAL A 298 -7.34 -12.99 11.67
CA VAL A 298 -7.79 -13.40 13.01
C VAL A 298 -7.58 -12.27 14.02
N ARG A 299 -6.38 -11.65 14.01
CA ARG A 299 -6.06 -10.48 14.87
C ARG A 299 -6.95 -9.28 14.55
N TYR A 300 -7.21 -9.00 13.28
CA TYR A 300 -8.10 -7.91 12.86
C TYR A 300 -9.54 -8.13 13.37
N LEU A 301 -10.09 -9.35 13.23
CA LEU A 301 -11.43 -9.67 13.73
C LEU A 301 -11.52 -9.51 15.26
N LEU A 302 -10.53 -10.04 15.99
CA LEU A 302 -10.44 -9.90 17.46
C LEU A 302 -10.45 -8.42 17.89
N THR A 303 -9.61 -7.61 17.25
CA THR A 303 -9.40 -6.20 17.63
C THR A 303 -10.57 -5.31 17.26
N ARG A 304 -11.09 -5.46 16.04
CA ARG A 304 -12.22 -4.67 15.54
C ARG A 304 -13.46 -4.85 16.41
N MET A 305 -13.80 -6.11 16.70
CA MET A 305 -14.97 -6.46 17.51
C MET A 305 -14.74 -6.15 18.99
N GLY A 306 -13.47 -6.10 19.43
CA GLY A 306 -13.08 -5.55 20.72
C GLY A 306 -13.20 -4.03 20.82
N ARG A 307 -13.33 -3.25 19.74
CA ARG A 307 -13.43 -1.77 19.81
C ARG A 307 -14.86 -1.24 19.72
N THR A 308 -15.77 -1.94 19.06
CA THR A 308 -17.12 -1.45 18.74
C THR A 308 -18.08 -1.45 19.94
N ALA A 309 -18.51 -0.24 20.36
CA ALA A 309 -19.80 0.00 21.03
C ALA A 309 -20.77 0.81 20.14
N THR A 310 -20.43 1.05 18.88
CA THR A 310 -21.18 1.93 17.96
C THR A 310 -21.30 1.31 16.57
N ARG A 311 -22.52 1.32 16.03
CA ARG A 311 -22.93 0.81 14.71
C ARG A 311 -22.20 1.52 13.55
N GLN A 312 -21.60 0.73 12.62
CA GLN A 312 -21.16 0.97 11.21
C GLN A 312 -19.66 0.70 10.91
N PRO A 313 -19.25 0.39 9.65
CA PRO A 313 -19.67 -0.71 8.79
C PRO A 313 -18.43 -1.53 8.35
N CYS A 314 -18.14 -2.60 9.08
CA CYS A 314 -17.66 -3.83 8.44
C CYS A 314 -18.85 -4.78 8.52
N ALA A 315 -19.17 -5.49 7.44
CA ALA A 315 -20.39 -6.30 7.34
C ALA A 315 -20.47 -7.46 8.38
N VAL A 316 -19.44 -7.64 9.21
CA VAL A 316 -19.35 -8.65 10.28
C VAL A 316 -20.30 -8.28 11.42
N GLY A 317 -21.22 -9.20 11.77
CA GLY A 317 -22.33 -8.95 12.68
C GLY A 317 -21.92 -8.27 13.99
N ALA A 318 -22.62 -7.20 14.35
CA ALA A 318 -22.26 -6.29 15.44
C ALA A 318 -22.36 -6.87 16.87
N ASP A 319 -22.78 -8.14 17.02
CA ASP A 319 -23.17 -8.74 18.31
C ASP A 319 -22.37 -10.01 18.68
N TRP A 320 -21.34 -10.40 17.92
CA TRP A 320 -20.51 -11.57 18.28
C TRP A 320 -19.36 -11.21 19.23
N LEU A 321 -19.14 -12.08 20.22
CA LEU A 321 -17.92 -12.12 21.03
C LEU A 321 -16.86 -12.94 20.26
N PRO A 322 -15.76 -12.34 19.78
CA PRO A 322 -14.68 -13.10 19.15
C PRO A 322 -13.91 -13.88 20.22
N ILE A 323 -13.68 -15.17 20.00
CA ILE A 323 -12.95 -16.05 20.93
C ILE A 323 -11.76 -16.65 20.20
N PHE A 324 -10.56 -16.27 20.61
CA PHE A 324 -9.32 -16.82 20.05
C PHE A 324 -9.04 -18.23 20.59
N PHE A 325 -8.77 -19.18 19.68
CA PHE A 325 -8.41 -20.55 19.99
C PHE A 325 -7.17 -21.00 19.19
N PRO A 326 -6.00 -21.15 19.84
CA PRO A 326 -4.78 -21.59 19.17
C PRO A 326 -4.75 -23.13 19.02
N VAL A 327 -5.01 -23.63 17.80
CA VAL A 327 -5.16 -25.07 17.54
C VAL A 327 -3.88 -25.85 17.83
N ALA A 328 -2.72 -25.29 17.47
CA ALA A 328 -1.42 -25.93 17.70
C ALA A 328 -1.15 -26.17 19.20
N ALA A 329 -1.42 -25.17 20.04
CA ALA A 329 -1.20 -25.25 21.47
C ALA A 329 -2.22 -26.18 22.16
N PHE A 330 -3.45 -26.27 21.64
CA PHE A 330 -4.42 -27.28 22.06
C PHE A 330 -3.97 -28.70 21.74
N ALA A 331 -3.47 -28.91 20.51
CA ALA A 331 -2.94 -30.22 20.10
C ALA A 331 -1.74 -30.64 20.95
N GLU A 332 -0.84 -29.70 21.26
CA GLU A 332 0.29 -29.96 22.17
C GLU A 332 -0.20 -30.35 23.56
N ALA A 333 -1.19 -29.63 24.13
CA ALA A 333 -1.76 -29.97 25.43
C ALA A 333 -2.37 -31.38 25.45
N ARG A 334 -3.07 -31.79 24.38
CA ARG A 334 -3.64 -33.15 24.24
C ARG A 334 -2.60 -34.25 24.08
N SER A 335 -1.43 -33.93 23.54
CA SER A 335 -0.34 -34.90 23.39
C SER A 335 0.38 -35.23 24.70
N ARG A 336 0.16 -34.43 25.76
CA ARG A 336 0.77 -34.66 27.09
C ARG A 336 0.11 -35.85 27.79
N PRO A 337 0.84 -36.59 28.66
CA PRO A 337 0.28 -37.71 29.40
C PRO A 337 -0.98 -37.31 30.18
N GLY A 338 -2.09 -38.00 29.96
CA GLY A 338 -3.39 -37.70 30.58
C GLY A 338 -4.22 -36.61 29.90
N GLY A 339 -3.71 -35.98 28.83
CA GLY A 339 -4.40 -34.91 28.09
C GLY A 339 -5.31 -35.38 26.94
N ALA A 340 -5.39 -36.68 26.67
CA ALA A 340 -6.10 -37.22 25.50
C ALA A 340 -7.61 -36.90 25.47
N ASP A 341 -8.24 -36.66 26.63
CA ASP A 341 -9.66 -36.33 26.74
C ASP A 341 -9.92 -34.82 27.00
N LEU A 342 -8.89 -33.97 26.84
CA LEU A 342 -9.02 -32.53 27.10
C LEU A 342 -10.00 -31.87 26.11
N ALA A 343 -11.13 -31.38 26.63
CA ALA A 343 -12.16 -30.70 25.85
C ALA A 343 -11.77 -29.25 25.50
N PRO A 344 -12.26 -28.68 24.38
CA PRO A 344 -11.91 -27.32 23.95
C PRO A 344 -12.20 -26.22 24.98
N LEU A 345 -13.34 -26.25 25.68
CA LEU A 345 -13.68 -25.25 26.69
C LEU A 345 -12.78 -25.33 27.93
N THR A 346 -12.45 -26.55 28.37
CA THR A 346 -11.49 -26.79 29.46
C THR A 346 -10.10 -26.27 29.07
N TYR A 347 -9.70 -26.50 27.83
CA TYR A 347 -8.43 -25.96 27.33
C TYR A 347 -8.40 -24.43 27.31
N LEU A 348 -9.49 -23.75 26.92
CA LEU A 348 -9.55 -22.29 26.96
C LEU A 348 -9.32 -21.75 28.37
N HIS A 349 -9.92 -22.38 29.39
CA HIS A 349 -9.67 -22.05 30.78
C HIS A 349 -8.16 -22.13 31.11
N ASP A 350 -7.53 -23.27 30.82
CA ASP A 350 -6.11 -23.50 31.08
C ASP A 350 -5.21 -22.52 30.30
N TYR A 351 -5.57 -22.24 29.05
CA TYR A 351 -4.83 -21.33 28.17
C TYR A 351 -4.81 -19.90 28.71
N TYR A 352 -5.97 -19.33 29.03
CA TYR A 352 -6.05 -17.97 29.57
C TYR A 352 -5.48 -17.88 31.00
N ALA A 353 -5.67 -18.92 31.82
CA ALA A 353 -5.02 -19.00 33.14
C ALA A 353 -3.48 -18.99 33.02
N GLY A 354 -2.92 -19.71 32.05
CA GLY A 354 -1.48 -19.69 31.73
C GLY A 354 -0.95 -18.31 31.29
N LEU A 355 -1.83 -17.46 30.74
CA LEU A 355 -1.54 -16.06 30.40
C LEU A 355 -1.80 -15.08 31.56
N SER A 356 -1.98 -15.59 32.79
CA SER A 356 -2.33 -14.80 33.97
C SER A 356 -3.61 -13.97 33.81
N GLN A 357 -4.55 -14.46 33.01
CA GLN A 357 -5.87 -13.85 32.82
C GLN A 357 -6.92 -14.49 33.76
N PRO A 358 -8.02 -13.77 34.10
CA PRO A 358 -9.13 -14.36 34.85
C PRO A 358 -9.85 -15.45 34.04
N ASP A 359 -10.63 -16.27 34.73
CA ASP A 359 -11.44 -17.30 34.09
C ASP A 359 -12.57 -16.67 33.25
N TYR A 360 -12.39 -16.71 31.92
CA TYR A 360 -13.37 -16.22 30.95
C TYR A 360 -14.43 -17.26 30.57
N SER A 361 -14.36 -18.49 31.11
CA SER A 361 -15.29 -19.57 30.76
C SER A 361 -16.78 -19.18 30.90
N PRO A 362 -17.22 -18.47 31.96
CA PRO A 362 -18.63 -18.04 32.08
C PRO A 362 -19.06 -17.06 30.98
N LEU A 363 -18.14 -16.23 30.50
CA LEU A 363 -18.37 -15.28 29.40
C LEU A 363 -18.51 -16.03 28.06
N PHE A 364 -17.59 -16.96 27.78
CA PHE A 364 -17.57 -17.75 26.54
C PHE A 364 -18.78 -18.67 26.44
N LEU A 365 -19.12 -19.39 27.52
CA LEU A 365 -20.30 -20.25 27.59
C LEU A 365 -21.57 -19.47 27.29
N ARG A 366 -21.77 -18.31 27.93
CA ARG A 366 -22.94 -17.47 27.68
C ARG A 366 -23.01 -16.96 26.25
N ALA A 367 -21.88 -16.65 25.62
CA ALA A 367 -21.86 -16.23 24.22
C ALA A 367 -22.29 -17.40 23.30
N LEU A 368 -21.76 -18.60 23.53
CA LEU A 368 -22.11 -19.80 22.78
C LEU A 368 -23.59 -20.19 22.96
N GLU A 369 -24.12 -20.17 24.18
CA GLU A 369 -25.53 -20.46 24.48
C GLU A 369 -26.50 -19.47 23.82
N ARG A 370 -26.05 -18.23 23.57
CA ARG A 370 -26.89 -17.17 22.99
C ARG A 370 -26.79 -17.05 21.48
N GLY A 371 -26.00 -17.88 20.81
CA GLY A 371 -25.74 -17.69 19.38
C GLY A 371 -24.92 -16.42 19.10
N GLN A 372 -24.10 -15.99 20.06
CA GLN A 372 -23.33 -14.73 20.01
C GLN A 372 -21.82 -14.98 20.02
N ALA A 373 -21.34 -16.19 19.74
CA ALA A 373 -19.91 -16.48 19.69
C ALA A 373 -19.36 -16.50 18.26
N LEU A 374 -18.19 -15.88 18.05
CA LEU A 374 -17.34 -16.09 16.88
C LEU A 374 -16.06 -16.80 17.33
N MET A 375 -16.00 -18.10 17.13
CA MET A 375 -14.85 -18.93 17.52
C MET A 375 -13.79 -18.95 16.41
N LEU A 376 -12.55 -18.59 16.73
CA LEU A 376 -11.45 -18.42 15.78
C LEU A 376 -10.37 -19.49 16.04
N PHE A 377 -10.42 -20.59 15.29
CA PHE A 377 -9.43 -21.67 15.31
C PHE A 377 -8.23 -21.33 14.42
N ASP A 378 -7.17 -20.77 15.02
CA ASP A 378 -5.97 -20.37 14.26
C ASP A 378 -4.92 -21.50 14.19
N GLY A 379 -4.44 -21.79 12.97
CA GLY A 379 -3.26 -22.65 12.74
C GLY A 379 -3.51 -24.15 12.71
N LEU A 380 -4.54 -24.62 11.98
CA LEU A 380 -4.83 -26.07 11.87
C LEU A 380 -3.70 -26.87 11.19
N ASP A 381 -2.92 -26.24 10.32
CA ASP A 381 -1.77 -26.87 9.63
C ASP A 381 -0.56 -27.13 10.56
N GLU A 382 -0.55 -26.56 11.76
CA GLU A 382 0.61 -26.59 12.66
C GLU A 382 0.59 -27.74 13.67
N VAL A 383 -0.43 -28.61 13.57
CA VAL A 383 -0.61 -29.78 14.41
C VAL A 383 0.42 -30.85 14.04
N ARG A 384 1.34 -31.15 14.96
CA ARG A 384 2.49 -32.05 14.73
C ARG A 384 2.13 -33.54 14.72
N SER A 385 1.13 -33.96 15.48
CA SER A 385 0.73 -35.37 15.61
C SER A 385 -0.78 -35.52 15.80
N ASP A 386 -1.32 -36.60 15.22
CA ASP A 386 -2.75 -36.97 15.27
C ASP A 386 -3.72 -35.83 14.90
N ARG A 387 -3.41 -35.11 13.81
CA ARG A 387 -4.26 -34.05 13.25
C ARG A 387 -5.70 -34.50 13.04
N ALA A 388 -5.90 -35.75 12.62
CA ALA A 388 -7.22 -36.33 12.44
C ALA A 388 -8.02 -36.39 13.76
N ALA A 389 -7.40 -36.70 14.91
CA ALA A 389 -8.09 -36.63 16.21
C ALA A 389 -8.43 -35.20 16.63
N ILE A 390 -7.55 -34.23 16.37
CA ILE A 390 -7.83 -32.83 16.66
C ILE A 390 -8.99 -32.32 15.80
N VAL A 391 -8.98 -32.60 14.49
CA VAL A 391 -10.09 -32.28 13.57
C VAL A 391 -11.40 -32.89 14.06
N ARG A 392 -11.43 -34.20 14.39
CA ARG A 392 -12.63 -34.85 14.96
C ARG A 392 -13.13 -34.17 16.24
N THR A 393 -12.22 -33.74 17.10
CA THR A 393 -12.56 -33.05 18.36
C THR A 393 -13.16 -31.68 18.10
N LEU A 394 -12.58 -30.91 17.17
CA LEU A 394 -13.11 -29.60 16.77
C LEU A 394 -14.48 -29.73 16.09
N GLU A 395 -14.65 -30.70 15.20
CA GLU A 395 -15.96 -30.93 14.58
C GLU A 395 -17.02 -31.38 15.59
N ALA A 396 -16.67 -32.23 16.56
CA ALA A 396 -17.59 -32.63 17.63
C ALA A 396 -18.02 -31.40 18.45
N PHE A 397 -17.07 -30.53 18.80
CA PHE A 397 -17.36 -29.28 19.49
C PHE A 397 -18.24 -28.33 18.66
N VAL A 398 -17.97 -28.20 17.36
CA VAL A 398 -18.77 -27.36 16.46
C VAL A 398 -20.21 -27.89 16.36
N ARG A 399 -20.40 -29.21 16.22
CA ARG A 399 -21.73 -29.85 16.20
C ARG A 399 -22.46 -29.73 17.53
N GLU A 400 -21.74 -29.66 18.65
CA GLU A 400 -22.33 -29.43 19.98
C GLU A 400 -22.86 -28.00 20.15
N TRP A 401 -22.22 -27.02 19.51
CA TRP A 401 -22.48 -25.58 19.67
C TRP A 401 -22.95 -24.88 18.39
N ASP A 402 -23.60 -25.62 17.47
CA ASP A 402 -24.08 -25.16 16.15
C ASP A 402 -25.34 -24.27 16.19
N ALA A 403 -25.73 -23.79 17.38
CA ALA A 403 -26.91 -22.97 17.60
C ALA A 403 -26.97 -21.76 16.64
N PRO A 404 -28.17 -21.40 16.13
CA PRO A 404 -28.32 -20.30 15.19
C PRO A 404 -27.71 -18.99 15.71
N GLY A 405 -26.75 -18.45 14.96
CA GLY A 405 -26.05 -17.21 15.28
C GLY A 405 -24.58 -17.38 15.64
N ASN A 406 -24.17 -18.54 16.18
CA ASN A 406 -22.75 -18.84 16.37
C ASN A 406 -22.02 -18.93 15.02
N ARG A 407 -20.73 -18.60 15.06
CA ARG A 407 -19.81 -18.64 13.92
C ARG A 407 -18.53 -19.34 14.31
N PHE A 408 -17.98 -20.16 13.42
CA PHE A 408 -16.71 -20.84 13.60
C PHE A 408 -15.85 -20.63 12.37
N LEU A 409 -14.63 -20.12 12.57
CA LEU A 409 -13.65 -19.89 11.52
C LEU A 409 -12.38 -20.66 11.85
N ALA A 410 -11.92 -21.49 10.92
CA ALA A 410 -10.63 -22.15 11.00
C ALA A 410 -9.66 -21.64 9.93
N THR A 411 -8.39 -21.42 10.29
CA THR A 411 -7.33 -21.07 9.33
C THR A 411 -6.42 -22.27 9.09
N SER A 412 -6.01 -22.48 7.84
CA SER A 412 -5.01 -23.50 7.49
C SER A 412 -4.23 -23.11 6.23
N ARG A 413 -3.09 -23.76 5.97
CA ARG A 413 -2.41 -23.67 4.67
C ARG A 413 -3.22 -24.41 3.60
N SER A 414 -3.23 -23.89 2.36
CA SER A 414 -3.85 -24.60 1.21
C SER A 414 -3.21 -25.98 0.99
N VAL A 415 -1.89 -26.06 1.17
CA VAL A 415 -1.14 -27.31 1.07
C VAL A 415 -1.25 -28.12 2.36
N GLY A 416 -1.48 -29.44 2.22
CA GLY A 416 -1.56 -30.38 3.34
C GLY A 416 -2.91 -30.37 4.05
N TYR A 417 -3.83 -29.47 3.69
CA TYR A 417 -5.19 -29.50 4.23
C TYR A 417 -5.96 -30.76 3.83
N ALA A 418 -5.72 -31.27 2.61
CA ALA A 418 -6.38 -32.48 2.10
C ALA A 418 -6.04 -33.78 2.87
N ASP A 419 -4.98 -33.79 3.68
CA ASP A 419 -4.57 -34.98 4.45
C ASP A 419 -5.48 -35.22 5.68
N ALA A 420 -6.07 -34.15 6.22
CA ALA A 420 -7.05 -34.20 7.31
C ALA A 420 -7.97 -32.97 7.22
N PRO A 421 -8.86 -32.90 6.20
CA PRO A 421 -9.75 -31.76 6.02
C PRO A 421 -10.86 -31.80 7.07
N LEU A 422 -11.36 -30.62 7.45
CA LEU A 422 -12.63 -30.53 8.17
C LEU A 422 -13.77 -30.97 7.25
N ASP A 423 -14.80 -31.58 7.83
CA ASP A 423 -15.98 -32.07 7.14
C ASP A 423 -16.58 -31.01 6.19
N ALA A 424 -16.52 -31.27 4.89
CA ALA A 424 -17.02 -30.38 3.83
C ALA A 424 -18.56 -30.26 3.82
N GLN A 425 -19.28 -31.12 4.55
CA GLN A 425 -20.73 -30.95 4.76
C GLN A 425 -21.03 -29.96 5.89
N LEU A 426 -20.08 -29.76 6.80
CA LEU A 426 -20.19 -28.83 7.91
C LEU A 426 -19.58 -27.47 7.57
N PHE A 427 -18.39 -27.45 6.95
CA PHE A 427 -17.61 -26.25 6.69
C PHE A 427 -17.58 -25.85 5.22
N THR A 428 -17.87 -24.57 4.96
CA THR A 428 -17.56 -23.91 3.68
C THR A 428 -16.07 -23.59 3.64
N THR A 429 -15.36 -24.02 2.59
CA THR A 429 -13.91 -23.75 2.45
C THR A 429 -13.66 -22.68 1.39
N VAL A 430 -12.86 -21.67 1.73
CA VAL A 430 -12.42 -20.60 0.85
C VAL A 430 -10.90 -20.51 0.81
N GLU A 431 -10.35 -19.98 -0.26
CA GLU A 431 -8.92 -19.72 -0.45
C GLU A 431 -8.68 -18.22 -0.65
N ILE A 432 -7.71 -17.65 0.07
CA ILE A 432 -7.29 -16.26 -0.06
C ILE A 432 -6.59 -16.06 -1.40
N GLU A 433 -6.97 -15.01 -2.11
CA GLU A 433 -6.33 -14.60 -3.36
C GLU A 433 -5.10 -13.71 -3.10
N ALA A 434 -4.18 -13.69 -4.06
CA ALA A 434 -3.07 -12.76 -4.07
C ALA A 434 -3.58 -11.31 -4.15
N LEU A 435 -2.85 -10.34 -3.56
CA LEU A 435 -3.25 -8.94 -3.63
C LEU A 435 -3.25 -8.45 -5.08
N ASP A 436 -4.26 -7.68 -5.44
CA ASP A 436 -4.30 -6.91 -6.68
C ASP A 436 -3.58 -5.55 -6.53
N ASP A 437 -3.40 -4.85 -7.65
CA ASP A 437 -2.62 -3.62 -7.73
C ASP A 437 -3.29 -2.48 -6.95
N ASP A 438 -4.62 -2.49 -6.84
CA ASP A 438 -5.40 -1.52 -6.05
C ASP A 438 -5.21 -1.77 -4.55
N GLN A 439 -5.30 -3.03 -4.11
CA GLN A 439 -5.04 -3.44 -2.73
C GLN A 439 -3.60 -3.13 -2.29
N ILE A 440 -2.61 -3.36 -3.17
CA ILE A 440 -1.22 -2.96 -2.92
C ILE A 440 -1.12 -1.45 -2.73
N GLY A 441 -1.80 -0.69 -3.60
CA GLY A 441 -1.88 0.77 -3.50
C GLY A 441 -2.47 1.27 -2.19
N ASP A 442 -3.61 0.70 -1.80
CA ASP A 442 -4.30 1.02 -0.55
C ASP A 442 -3.45 0.70 0.68
N PHE A 443 -2.75 -0.43 0.66
CA PHE A 443 -1.82 -0.79 1.74
C PHE A 443 -0.68 0.23 1.84
N ILE A 444 -0.03 0.58 0.73
CA ILE A 444 1.08 1.54 0.71
C ILE A 444 0.63 2.90 1.24
N TRP A 445 -0.56 3.36 0.85
CA TRP A 445 -1.14 4.61 1.34
C TRP A 445 -1.40 4.58 2.85
N ARG A 446 -2.14 3.57 3.33
CA ARG A 446 -2.47 3.39 4.75
C ARG A 446 -1.22 3.26 5.62
N TRP A 447 -0.24 2.51 5.13
CA TRP A 447 1.05 2.35 5.79
C TRP A 447 1.81 3.68 5.89
N SER A 448 1.87 4.45 4.80
CA SER A 448 2.52 5.76 4.77
C SER A 448 1.85 6.73 5.76
N LEU A 449 0.51 6.72 5.81
CA LEU A 449 -0.26 7.52 6.77
C LEU A 449 0.02 7.13 8.22
N ALA A 450 -0.03 5.83 8.54
CA ALA A 450 0.20 5.34 9.89
C ALA A 450 1.63 5.66 10.38
N TYR A 451 2.61 5.58 9.47
CA TYR A 451 4.00 5.90 9.79
C TYR A 451 4.22 7.40 10.04
N GLU A 452 3.73 8.28 9.16
CA GLU A 452 3.90 9.74 9.33
C GLU A 452 3.16 10.24 10.59
N ALA A 453 2.00 9.66 10.91
CA ALA A 453 1.27 9.97 12.13
C ALA A 453 2.04 9.61 13.42
N LEU A 454 2.89 8.57 13.38
CA LEU A 454 3.76 8.22 14.51
C LEU A 454 4.89 9.24 14.73
N ALA A 455 5.40 9.85 13.66
CA ALA A 455 6.47 10.84 13.73
C ALA A 455 5.99 12.19 14.31
N GLU A 456 4.72 12.58 14.09
CA GLU A 456 4.14 13.84 14.57
C GLU A 456 3.83 13.85 16.08
N ALA A 457 3.68 12.68 16.71
CA ALA A 457 3.43 12.55 18.15
C ALA A 457 4.58 13.07 19.06
N ILE A 458 5.67 13.57 18.46
CA ILE A 458 6.90 14.04 19.13
C ILE A 458 6.93 15.57 19.34
N TYR A 459 6.00 16.35 18.77
CA TYR A 459 5.98 17.82 18.94
C TYR A 459 5.14 18.29 20.15
N PRO A 460 5.65 19.19 21.02
CA PRO A 460 4.90 19.73 22.16
C PRO A 460 3.86 20.78 21.72
N ALA A 461 2.66 20.71 22.29
CA ALA A 461 1.56 21.65 21.99
C ALA A 461 1.83 23.04 22.60
N GLY A 462 1.65 24.10 21.81
CA GLY A 462 1.84 25.50 22.23
C GLY A 462 0.90 26.46 21.48
N ASP A 463 0.20 27.28 22.26
CA ASP A 463 -0.69 28.43 21.95
C ASP A 463 -1.82 28.29 20.89
N ASP A 464 -3.05 28.55 21.35
CA ASP A 464 -4.32 28.18 20.69
C ASP A 464 -4.70 29.01 19.44
N LEU A 465 -4.10 30.18 19.19
CA LEU A 465 -4.44 31.00 17.99
C LEU A 465 -3.57 30.67 16.76
N TYR A 466 -2.41 30.06 16.98
CA TYR A 466 -1.58 29.49 15.92
C TYR A 466 -2.14 28.12 15.49
N HIS A 467 -2.84 27.40 16.38
CA HIS A 467 -3.17 25.99 16.23
C HIS A 467 -4.26 25.62 15.20
N GLU A 468 -5.15 26.51 14.77
CA GLU A 468 -6.19 26.15 13.79
C GLU A 468 -5.65 26.23 12.34
N LEU A 469 -4.96 27.33 12.00
CA LEU A 469 -4.20 27.46 10.75
C LEU A 469 -3.01 26.49 10.71
N VAL A 470 -2.33 26.26 11.85
CA VAL A 470 -1.28 25.24 11.94
C VAL A 470 -1.86 23.84 11.85
N ARG A 471 -3.08 23.54 12.32
CA ARG A 471 -3.67 22.20 12.15
C ARG A 471 -4.02 21.94 10.69
N ASP A 472 -4.57 22.91 9.98
CA ASP A 472 -4.85 22.77 8.55
C ASP A 472 -3.53 22.73 7.74
N ALA A 473 -2.52 23.53 8.11
CA ALA A 473 -1.21 23.49 7.50
C ALA A 473 -0.44 22.19 7.80
N VAL A 474 -0.50 21.68 9.03
CA VAL A 474 0.10 20.39 9.45
C VAL A 474 -0.65 19.24 8.79
N ALA A 475 -1.97 19.29 8.69
CA ALA A 475 -2.74 18.28 7.96
C ALA A 475 -2.42 18.30 6.46
N ALA A 476 -2.25 19.49 5.86
CA ALA A 476 -1.82 19.63 4.47
C ALA A 476 -0.37 19.15 4.28
N GLU A 477 0.53 19.45 5.21
CA GLU A 477 1.93 19.02 5.18
C GLU A 477 2.04 17.50 5.38
N LEU A 478 1.26 16.93 6.30
CA LEU A 478 1.10 15.49 6.50
C LEU A 478 0.58 14.85 5.21
N ALA A 479 -0.47 15.40 4.59
CA ALA A 479 -0.99 14.87 3.33
C ALA A 479 0.06 14.89 2.21
N VAL A 480 0.86 15.97 2.11
CA VAL A 480 1.97 16.07 1.14
C VAL A 480 3.05 15.02 1.45
N ARG A 481 3.45 14.83 2.71
CA ARG A 481 4.43 13.79 3.10
C ARG A 481 3.92 12.38 2.81
N VAL A 482 2.68 12.08 3.16
CA VAL A 482 2.04 10.79 2.90
C VAL A 482 1.96 10.53 1.41
N GLU A 483 1.57 11.53 0.60
CA GLU A 483 1.53 11.43 -0.86
C GLU A 483 2.93 11.22 -1.46
N GLN A 484 3.93 11.97 -1.02
CA GLN A 484 5.31 11.81 -1.48
C GLN A 484 5.86 10.41 -1.12
N ARG A 485 5.60 9.94 0.11
CA ARG A 485 6.04 8.62 0.57
C ARG A 485 5.33 7.50 -0.16
N SER A 486 4.01 7.61 -0.32
CA SER A 486 3.18 6.67 -1.08
C SER A 486 3.64 6.59 -2.54
N ARG A 487 3.84 7.74 -3.20
CA ARG A 487 4.40 7.80 -4.57
C ARG A 487 5.77 7.16 -4.66
N SER A 488 6.65 7.40 -3.68
CA SER A 488 7.99 6.81 -3.68
C SER A 488 7.94 5.28 -3.58
N LEU A 489 7.17 4.72 -2.64
CA LEU A 489 7.07 3.26 -2.50
C LEU A 489 6.32 2.62 -3.67
N ARG A 490 5.23 3.23 -4.15
CA ARG A 490 4.53 2.79 -5.37
C ARG A 490 5.45 2.80 -6.58
N GLY A 491 6.24 3.85 -6.75
CA GLY A 491 7.21 3.97 -7.82
C GLY A 491 8.20 2.82 -7.82
N VAL A 492 8.66 2.35 -6.65
CA VAL A 492 9.55 1.19 -6.57
C VAL A 492 8.82 -0.13 -6.80
N VAL A 493 7.64 -0.32 -6.19
CA VAL A 493 6.89 -1.58 -6.28
C VAL A 493 6.41 -1.84 -7.71
N PHE A 494 5.93 -0.81 -8.41
CA PHE A 494 5.36 -0.95 -9.75
C PHE A 494 6.34 -0.66 -10.88
N ALA A 495 7.56 -0.19 -10.60
CA ALA A 495 8.60 -0.04 -11.63
C ALA A 495 9.15 -1.37 -12.15
N ASP A 496 9.08 -2.44 -11.34
CA ASP A 496 9.63 -3.75 -11.70
C ASP A 496 8.60 -4.85 -11.47
N ALA A 497 8.33 -5.65 -12.51
CA ALA A 497 7.32 -6.71 -12.47
C ALA A 497 7.61 -7.80 -11.43
N ASN A 498 8.88 -8.11 -11.15
CA ASN A 498 9.25 -9.11 -10.13
C ASN A 498 9.04 -8.54 -8.73
N VAL A 499 9.32 -7.25 -8.50
CA VAL A 499 9.00 -6.57 -7.23
C VAL A 499 7.48 -6.46 -7.03
N ALA A 500 6.73 -6.13 -8.08
CA ALA A 500 5.28 -6.12 -8.04
C ALA A 500 4.70 -7.52 -7.73
N ALA A 501 5.27 -8.59 -8.32
CA ALA A 501 4.88 -9.97 -8.02
C ALA A 501 5.13 -10.33 -6.54
N LEU A 502 6.26 -9.93 -5.96
CA LEU A 502 6.53 -10.09 -4.53
C LEU A 502 5.48 -9.34 -3.68
N ALA A 503 5.15 -8.10 -4.05
CA ALA A 503 4.18 -7.27 -3.34
C ALA A 503 2.75 -7.84 -3.32
N ARG A 504 2.42 -8.81 -4.19
CA ARG A 504 1.14 -9.53 -4.15
C ARG A 504 0.98 -10.39 -2.90
N ASN A 505 2.08 -10.74 -2.21
CA ASN A 505 2.04 -11.38 -0.90
C ASN A 505 2.11 -10.30 0.22
N PRO A 506 1.09 -10.21 1.10
CA PRO A 506 1.03 -9.19 2.16
C PRO A 506 2.27 -9.14 3.06
N LEU A 507 2.87 -10.29 3.36
CA LEU A 507 4.12 -10.34 4.15
C LEU A 507 5.26 -9.60 3.45
N LEU A 508 5.47 -9.90 2.17
CA LEU A 508 6.57 -9.34 1.39
C LEU A 508 6.35 -7.85 1.17
N LEU A 509 5.11 -7.42 0.91
CA LEU A 509 4.75 -6.01 0.86
C LEU A 509 5.03 -5.29 2.18
N THR A 510 4.74 -5.94 3.32
CA THR A 510 5.09 -5.40 4.65
C THR A 510 6.60 -5.26 4.82
N ILE A 511 7.39 -6.24 4.37
CA ILE A 511 8.87 -6.16 4.40
C ILE A 511 9.37 -4.99 3.54
N LEU A 512 8.88 -4.84 2.31
CA LEU A 512 9.24 -3.72 1.43
C LEU A 512 8.92 -2.37 2.07
N ALA A 513 7.74 -2.26 2.69
CA ALA A 513 7.30 -1.05 3.37
C ALA A 513 8.10 -0.74 4.65
N LEU A 514 8.59 -1.77 5.36
CA LEU A 514 9.49 -1.62 6.50
C LEU A 514 10.89 -1.14 6.08
N ILE A 515 11.45 -1.72 5.01
CA ILE A 515 12.77 -1.33 4.49
C ILE A 515 12.74 0.14 4.01
N HIS A 516 11.68 0.54 3.29
CA HIS A 516 11.49 1.92 2.82
C HIS A 516 11.44 2.95 3.96
N ASN A 517 10.93 2.54 5.13
CA ASN A 517 10.71 3.44 6.26
C ASN A 517 11.95 3.82 7.08
N GLN A 518 13.13 3.25 6.83
CA GLN A 518 14.33 3.54 7.62
C GLN A 518 14.99 4.90 7.28
N GLY A 519 14.37 5.73 6.43
CA GLY A 519 15.00 6.95 5.90
C GLY A 519 16.13 6.67 4.91
N ALA A 520 16.46 5.39 4.69
CA ALA A 520 17.26 4.93 3.58
C ALA A 520 16.39 4.95 2.31
N ARG A 521 16.93 5.53 1.23
CA ARG A 521 16.44 5.19 -0.11
C ARG A 521 16.43 3.66 -0.20
N LEU A 522 15.31 3.06 -0.62
CA LEU A 522 15.32 1.64 -1.00
C LEU A 522 16.51 1.44 -1.95
N PRO A 523 17.28 0.34 -1.80
CA PRO A 523 18.43 0.14 -2.66
C PRO A 523 18.02 0.29 -4.12
N ASP A 524 18.72 1.16 -4.85
CA ASP A 524 18.46 1.39 -6.27
C ASP A 524 18.67 0.08 -7.08
N ARG A 525 19.42 -0.88 -6.49
CA ARG A 525 19.72 -2.18 -7.07
C ARG A 525 18.78 -3.25 -6.52
N ARG A 526 18.08 -3.93 -7.42
CA ARG A 526 17.14 -5.02 -7.08
C ARG A 526 17.78 -6.16 -6.29
N VAL A 527 19.04 -6.49 -6.57
CA VAL A 527 19.78 -7.54 -5.86
C VAL A 527 19.93 -7.23 -4.36
N ASP A 528 20.13 -5.95 -4.01
CA ASP A 528 20.21 -5.50 -2.62
C ASP A 528 18.84 -5.54 -1.94
N LEU A 529 17.78 -5.25 -2.69
CA LEU A 529 16.41 -5.40 -2.19
C LEU A 529 16.09 -6.87 -1.86
N TYR A 530 16.44 -7.80 -2.75
CA TYR A 530 16.23 -9.23 -2.51
C TYR A 530 17.07 -9.76 -1.36
N ARG A 531 18.32 -9.29 -1.22
CA ARG A 531 19.16 -9.54 -0.04
C ARG A 531 18.45 -9.14 1.25
N LEU A 532 17.99 -7.89 1.34
CA LEU A 532 17.29 -7.37 2.52
C LEU A 532 16.00 -8.15 2.82
N CYS A 533 15.28 -8.61 1.78
CA CYS A 533 14.11 -9.47 1.96
C CYS A 533 14.49 -10.85 2.53
N VAL A 534 15.57 -11.47 2.06
CA VAL A 534 16.06 -12.76 2.59
C VAL A 534 16.56 -12.61 4.02
N GLU A 535 17.34 -11.56 4.31
CA GLU A 535 17.75 -11.18 5.67
C GLU A 535 16.52 -11.01 6.57
N ALA A 536 15.54 -10.21 6.13
CA ALA A 536 14.31 -10.00 6.88
C ALA A 536 13.57 -11.32 7.11
N LEU A 537 13.40 -12.19 6.11
CA LEU A 537 12.71 -13.48 6.29
C LEU A 537 13.46 -14.41 7.25
N ALA A 538 14.79 -14.45 7.19
CA ALA A 538 15.62 -15.22 8.10
C ALA A 538 15.56 -14.70 9.55
N GLU A 539 15.50 -13.37 9.75
CA GLU A 539 15.55 -12.72 11.08
C GLU A 539 14.17 -12.47 11.72
N THR A 540 13.14 -12.17 10.93
CA THR A 540 11.85 -11.59 11.36
C THR A 540 10.84 -12.62 11.82
N TRP A 541 10.73 -13.75 11.14
CA TRP A 541 9.68 -14.72 11.40
C TRP A 541 9.82 -15.43 12.76
N ASN A 542 11.01 -15.33 13.37
CA ASN A 542 11.35 -15.91 14.68
C ASN A 542 10.66 -15.21 15.86
N ARG A 543 10.09 -14.00 15.67
CA ARG A 543 9.49 -13.20 16.75
C ARG A 543 7.97 -13.15 16.75
N SER A 544 7.31 -13.24 15.59
CA SER A 544 5.87 -12.94 15.47
C SER A 544 4.93 -14.01 16.07
N ARG A 545 5.46 -15.21 16.36
CA ARG A 545 4.75 -16.35 16.96
C ARG A 545 4.93 -16.50 18.47
N SER A 546 5.90 -15.83 19.08
CA SER A 546 6.07 -15.89 20.53
C SER A 546 5.08 -14.93 21.18
N LEU A 547 4.03 -15.46 21.81
CA LEU A 547 3.12 -14.72 22.71
C LEU A 547 3.87 -13.94 23.80
N SER A 548 5.18 -14.18 23.97
CA SER A 548 6.07 -13.52 24.93
C SER A 548 6.90 -12.36 24.38
N GLY A 549 6.92 -12.11 23.05
CA GLY A 549 7.65 -11.00 22.44
C GLY A 549 9.18 -11.02 22.61
N ARG A 550 9.78 -12.13 23.08
CA ARG A 550 11.25 -12.26 23.21
C ARG A 550 11.87 -12.80 21.93
N ALA A 551 12.97 -12.15 21.49
CA ALA A 551 13.81 -12.67 20.41
C ALA A 551 14.50 -13.96 20.88
N VAL A 552 14.35 -15.04 20.11
CA VAL A 552 15.16 -16.25 20.22
C VAL A 552 15.95 -16.34 18.93
N ASP A 553 17.28 -16.21 19.02
CA ASP A 553 18.15 -16.49 17.89
C ASP A 553 17.95 -17.96 17.48
N LEU A 554 17.62 -18.22 16.21
CA LEU A 554 17.51 -19.57 15.71
C LEU A 554 18.91 -20.10 15.38
N TYR A 555 19.19 -21.30 15.89
CA TYR A 555 20.43 -22.00 15.64
C TYR A 555 20.15 -23.34 14.96
N LEU A 556 20.96 -23.69 13.96
CA LEU A 556 21.06 -25.05 13.46
C LEU A 556 22.31 -25.69 14.05
N GLY A 557 22.16 -26.39 15.17
CA GLY A 557 23.31 -26.81 15.99
C GLY A 557 23.90 -25.61 16.75
N ASP A 558 25.17 -25.28 16.49
CA ASP A 558 25.87 -24.16 17.14
C ASP A 558 25.92 -22.88 16.27
N GLU A 559 25.44 -22.95 15.02
CA GLU A 559 25.51 -21.84 14.06
C GLU A 559 24.21 -21.04 14.00
N ARG A 560 24.34 -19.71 13.94
CA ARG A 560 23.21 -18.79 13.83
C ARG A 560 22.72 -18.76 12.38
N LEU A 561 21.42 -18.85 12.19
CA LEU A 561 20.78 -18.72 10.88
C LEU A 561 20.75 -17.25 10.42
N ASP A 562 21.83 -16.78 9.80
CA ASP A 562 21.91 -15.49 9.12
C ASP A 562 21.91 -15.63 7.58
N GLU A 563 21.87 -14.51 6.85
CA GLU A 563 21.82 -14.51 5.38
C GLU A 563 22.97 -15.30 4.76
N ARG A 564 24.17 -15.17 5.32
CA ARG A 564 25.35 -15.86 4.81
C ARG A 564 25.22 -17.37 4.94
N PHE A 565 24.72 -17.84 6.09
CA PHE A 565 24.41 -19.26 6.28
C PHE A 565 23.34 -19.74 5.29
N VAL A 566 22.26 -18.97 5.12
CA VAL A 566 21.17 -19.30 4.18
C VAL A 566 21.68 -19.37 2.74
N VAL A 567 22.48 -18.42 2.29
CA VAL A 567 23.05 -18.40 0.93
C VAL A 567 24.00 -19.58 0.71
N ASN A 568 24.89 -19.87 1.67
CA ASN A 568 25.83 -21.00 1.55
C ASN A 568 25.11 -22.35 1.48
N LEU A 569 24.03 -22.52 2.24
CA LEU A 569 23.30 -23.77 2.29
C LEU A 569 22.29 -23.92 1.14
N LEU A 570 21.45 -22.90 0.93
CA LEU A 570 20.35 -22.93 -0.04
C LEU A 570 20.76 -22.47 -1.44
N GLY A 571 21.85 -21.73 -1.62
CA GLY A 571 22.32 -21.31 -2.95
C GLY A 571 22.59 -22.50 -3.88
N PRO A 572 23.38 -23.52 -3.47
CA PRO A 572 23.60 -24.72 -4.27
C PRO A 572 22.33 -25.57 -4.50
N VAL A 573 21.37 -25.51 -3.56
CA VAL A 573 20.08 -26.19 -3.68
C VAL A 573 19.19 -25.48 -4.70
N ALA A 574 19.08 -24.15 -4.61
CA ALA A 574 18.34 -23.33 -5.54
C ALA A 574 18.87 -23.48 -6.96
N LEU A 575 20.20 -23.44 -7.14
CA LEU A 575 20.85 -23.66 -8.43
C LEU A 575 20.49 -25.03 -9.03
N TRP A 576 20.48 -26.07 -8.20
CA TRP A 576 20.11 -27.43 -8.62
C TRP A 576 18.62 -27.52 -9.01
N ILE A 577 17.72 -27.02 -8.17
CA ILE A 577 16.26 -27.01 -8.44
C ILE A 577 15.99 -26.26 -9.74
N HIS A 578 16.57 -25.07 -9.90
CA HIS A 578 16.37 -24.24 -11.08
C HIS A 578 16.89 -24.91 -12.37
N SER A 579 17.98 -25.68 -12.25
CA SER A 579 18.59 -26.41 -13.37
C SER A 579 17.84 -27.66 -13.80
N GLU A 580 17.39 -28.47 -12.83
CA GLU A 580 16.98 -29.85 -13.10
C GLU A 580 15.48 -30.10 -12.92
N GLN A 581 14.74 -29.18 -12.29
CA GLN A 581 13.34 -29.38 -11.91
C GLN A 581 12.44 -28.34 -12.58
N PRO A 582 11.79 -28.66 -13.71
CA PRO A 582 10.96 -27.72 -14.48
C PRO A 582 9.71 -27.16 -13.78
N GLY A 583 9.50 -27.44 -12.49
CA GLY A 583 8.38 -26.92 -11.70
C GLY A 583 8.79 -26.38 -10.31
N GLY A 584 10.08 -26.28 -10.00
CA GLY A 584 10.56 -25.75 -8.72
C GLY A 584 10.18 -26.60 -7.49
N LEU A 585 9.73 -27.84 -7.71
CA LEU A 585 9.30 -28.77 -6.65
C LEU A 585 10.19 -30.01 -6.62
N VAL A 586 10.58 -30.42 -5.42
CA VAL A 586 11.45 -31.57 -5.15
C VAL A 586 10.89 -32.44 -4.04
N ASP A 587 11.20 -33.74 -4.08
CA ASP A 587 10.87 -34.63 -2.97
C ASP A 587 11.70 -34.27 -1.73
N GLN A 588 11.12 -34.46 -0.55
CA GLN A 588 11.78 -34.21 0.72
C GLN A 588 13.07 -35.02 0.87
N ASP A 589 13.07 -36.30 0.48
CA ASP A 589 14.25 -37.16 0.62
C ASP A 589 15.40 -36.66 -0.28
N ASP A 590 15.07 -36.24 -1.52
CA ASP A 590 16.03 -35.66 -2.46
C ASP A 590 16.57 -34.31 -1.95
N LEU A 591 15.70 -33.47 -1.37
CA LEU A 591 16.07 -32.19 -0.77
C LEU A 591 17.02 -32.39 0.43
N GLU A 592 16.68 -33.29 1.34
CA GLU A 592 17.50 -33.65 2.49
C GLU A 592 18.87 -34.18 2.04
N ASP A 593 18.91 -35.05 1.03
CA ASP A 593 20.16 -35.60 0.51
C ASP A 593 21.02 -34.53 -0.18
N ARG A 594 20.40 -33.58 -0.89
CA ARG A 594 21.12 -32.46 -1.50
C ARG A 594 21.71 -31.52 -0.45
N ILE A 595 20.93 -31.13 0.56
CA ILE A 595 21.40 -30.28 1.67
C ILE A 595 22.53 -30.99 2.43
N ALA A 596 22.37 -32.29 2.72
CA ALA A 596 23.41 -33.07 3.38
C ALA A 596 24.70 -33.14 2.54
N ALA A 597 24.61 -33.27 1.22
CA ALA A 597 25.76 -33.24 0.33
C ALA A 597 26.48 -31.88 0.37
N THR A 598 25.72 -30.77 0.36
CA THR A 598 26.28 -29.42 0.49
C THR A 598 27.01 -29.23 1.82
N LEU A 599 26.41 -29.65 2.95
CA LEU A 599 27.03 -29.58 4.28
C LEU A 599 28.32 -30.43 4.39
N VAL A 600 28.37 -31.58 3.71
CA VAL A 600 29.59 -32.42 3.65
C VAL A 600 30.69 -31.71 2.87
N GLN A 601 30.35 -31.07 1.75
CA GLN A 601 31.31 -30.41 0.88
C GLN A 601 31.81 -29.07 1.42
N ALA A 602 30.92 -28.25 1.99
CA ALA A 602 31.24 -26.93 2.53
C ALA A 602 31.92 -27.01 3.90
N ASP A 603 31.39 -27.81 4.82
CA ASP A 603 31.81 -27.80 6.24
C ASP A 603 32.60 -29.05 6.65
N GLY A 604 32.82 -30.00 5.73
CA GLY A 604 33.55 -31.24 6.01
C GLY A 604 32.84 -32.15 7.02
N LEU A 605 31.53 -31.98 7.23
CA LEU A 605 30.76 -32.70 8.23
C LEU A 605 30.70 -34.20 7.91
N GLN A 606 30.67 -35.04 8.95
CA GLN A 606 30.43 -36.47 8.77
C GLN A 606 29.02 -36.70 8.19
N ARG A 607 28.89 -37.58 7.20
CA ARG A 607 27.61 -37.87 6.49
C ARG A 607 26.40 -38.08 7.40
N ARG A 608 26.57 -38.80 8.52
CA ARG A 608 25.48 -39.04 9.50
C ARG A 608 25.06 -37.79 10.27
N ARG A 609 25.98 -36.85 10.50
CA ARG A 609 25.67 -35.55 11.14
C ARG A 609 25.03 -34.62 10.13
N ALA A 610 25.57 -34.55 8.92
CA ALA A 610 25.02 -33.74 7.83
C ALA A 610 23.57 -34.13 7.50
N ARG A 611 23.25 -35.43 7.41
CA ARG A 611 21.87 -35.88 7.14
C ARG A 611 20.89 -35.51 8.26
N ARG A 612 21.31 -35.60 9.53
CA ARG A 612 20.48 -35.15 10.67
C ARG A 612 20.27 -33.63 10.64
N MET A 613 21.32 -32.86 10.40
CA MET A 613 21.21 -31.40 10.28
C MET A 613 20.33 -30.99 9.10
N ALA A 614 20.40 -31.70 7.97
CA ALA A 614 19.52 -31.47 6.83
C ALA A 614 18.04 -31.72 7.18
N GLN A 615 17.74 -32.80 7.90
CA GLN A 615 16.40 -33.10 8.41
C GLN A 615 15.88 -32.02 9.36
N ASP A 616 16.71 -31.65 10.34
CA ASP A 616 16.39 -30.59 11.29
C ASP A 616 16.14 -29.25 10.58
N PHE A 617 16.95 -28.94 9.56
CA PHE A 617 16.82 -27.73 8.76
C PHE A 617 15.55 -27.72 7.90
N VAL A 618 15.24 -28.80 7.17
CA VAL A 618 14.02 -28.88 6.35
C VAL A 618 12.77 -28.75 7.23
N GLU A 619 12.76 -29.40 8.40
CA GLU A 619 11.66 -29.28 9.36
C GLU A 619 11.58 -27.86 9.97
N LEU A 620 12.72 -27.20 10.20
CA LEU A 620 12.76 -25.79 10.62
C LEU A 620 12.19 -24.87 9.53
N MET A 621 12.58 -25.04 8.27
CA MET A 621 12.08 -24.23 7.16
C MET A 621 10.57 -24.43 6.94
N ARG A 622 10.09 -25.68 7.08
CA ARG A 622 8.66 -26.03 7.01
C ARG A 622 7.83 -25.26 8.06
N ARG A 623 8.39 -25.09 9.26
CA ARG A 623 7.70 -24.47 10.41
C ARG A 623 7.83 -22.95 10.42
N ASP A 624 9.04 -22.42 10.23
CA ASP A 624 9.41 -21.14 10.85
C ASP A 624 9.89 -20.05 9.87
N THR A 625 10.55 -20.33 8.75
CA THR A 625 11.26 -19.28 7.98
C THR A 625 10.61 -18.86 6.67
N GLY A 626 9.70 -19.68 6.13
CA GLY A 626 8.95 -19.34 4.92
C GLY A 626 9.81 -19.16 3.66
N LEU A 627 11.09 -19.53 3.63
CA LEU A 627 11.91 -19.53 2.41
C LEU A 627 11.61 -20.75 1.53
N LEU A 628 11.46 -21.92 2.16
CA LEU A 628 10.99 -23.16 1.55
C LEU A 628 9.57 -23.48 2.03
N GLN A 629 8.73 -23.92 1.11
CA GLN A 629 7.33 -24.25 1.31
C GLN A 629 7.08 -25.70 0.88
N GLU A 630 6.43 -26.48 1.74
CA GLU A 630 5.84 -27.76 1.34
C GLU A 630 4.64 -27.50 0.41
N ARG A 631 4.63 -28.14 -0.77
CA ARG A 631 3.64 -28.02 -1.87
C ARG A 631 3.19 -29.40 -2.35
N GLY A 632 2.55 -30.14 -1.44
CA GLY A 632 2.09 -31.52 -1.59
C GLY A 632 2.77 -32.43 -0.57
N TYR A 633 2.27 -33.66 -0.41
CA TYR A 633 2.86 -34.61 0.54
C TYR A 633 4.36 -34.83 0.25
N ARG A 634 5.23 -34.43 1.19
CA ARG A 634 6.69 -34.56 1.08
C ARG A 634 7.29 -33.91 -0.17
N ARG A 635 6.67 -32.86 -0.69
CA ARG A 635 7.22 -32.08 -1.83
C ARG A 635 7.49 -30.65 -1.41
N PHE A 636 8.66 -30.14 -1.71
CA PHE A 636 9.13 -28.81 -1.28
C PHE A 636 9.54 -27.95 -2.48
N GLY A 637 9.35 -26.64 -2.37
CA GLY A 637 9.86 -25.64 -3.31
C GLY A 637 10.06 -24.30 -2.60
N PHE A 638 10.61 -23.30 -3.28
CA PHE A 638 10.72 -21.95 -2.68
C PHE A 638 9.36 -21.27 -2.57
N LEU A 639 9.20 -20.40 -1.55
CA LEU A 639 7.98 -19.62 -1.36
C LEU A 639 7.64 -18.78 -2.59
N HIS A 640 8.65 -18.14 -3.16
CA HIS A 640 8.54 -17.34 -4.37
C HIS A 640 9.70 -17.64 -5.31
N LEU A 641 9.43 -17.65 -6.62
CA LEU A 641 10.45 -17.90 -7.65
C LEU A 641 11.62 -16.93 -7.54
N THR A 642 11.37 -15.65 -7.24
CA THR A 642 12.44 -14.65 -7.05
C THR A 642 13.45 -15.01 -5.96
N PHE A 643 13.05 -15.72 -4.90
CA PHE A 643 14.00 -16.18 -3.89
C PHE A 643 14.82 -17.38 -4.39
N GLU A 644 14.19 -18.29 -5.15
CA GLU A 644 14.92 -19.34 -5.87
C GLU A 644 15.93 -18.71 -6.84
N GLU A 645 15.53 -17.72 -7.64
CA GLU A 645 16.38 -17.04 -8.61
C GLU A 645 17.53 -16.28 -7.95
N TYR A 646 17.25 -15.54 -6.86
CA TYR A 646 18.27 -14.86 -6.07
C TYR A 646 19.27 -15.86 -5.46
N LEU A 647 18.80 -16.92 -4.81
CA LEU A 647 19.68 -17.92 -4.21
C LEU A 647 20.43 -18.73 -5.27
N ALA A 648 19.81 -19.04 -6.41
CA ALA A 648 20.48 -19.68 -7.54
C ALA A 648 21.56 -18.78 -8.13
N ALA A 649 21.32 -17.47 -8.20
CA ALA A 649 22.29 -16.49 -8.68
C ALA A 649 23.50 -16.40 -7.75
N ARG A 650 23.27 -16.33 -6.43
CA ARG A 650 24.35 -16.38 -5.43
C ARG A 650 25.07 -17.72 -5.47
N GLY A 651 24.34 -18.83 -5.58
CA GLY A 651 24.89 -20.18 -5.70
C GLY A 651 25.75 -20.36 -6.95
N LEU A 652 25.40 -19.75 -8.08
CA LEU A 652 26.19 -19.80 -9.31
C LEU A 652 27.57 -19.15 -9.16
N LEU A 653 27.68 -18.10 -8.32
CA LEU A 653 28.93 -17.36 -8.09
C LEU A 653 29.73 -17.87 -6.88
N GLU A 654 29.05 -18.24 -5.81
CA GLU A 654 29.66 -18.47 -4.50
C GLU A 654 29.77 -19.96 -4.15
N SER A 655 29.12 -20.84 -4.91
CA SER A 655 29.18 -22.28 -4.62
C SER A 655 30.53 -22.87 -4.99
N VAL A 656 31.17 -23.50 -4.02
CA VAL A 656 32.38 -24.32 -4.20
C VAL A 656 32.11 -25.56 -5.08
N THR A 657 30.83 -25.89 -5.33
CA THR A 657 30.42 -27.07 -6.12
C THR A 657 30.36 -26.81 -7.63
N VAL A 658 30.58 -25.57 -8.08
CA VAL A 658 30.50 -25.20 -9.50
C VAL A 658 31.91 -25.16 -10.09
N ASP A 659 32.26 -26.16 -10.89
CA ASP A 659 33.61 -26.31 -11.47
C ASP A 659 33.87 -25.37 -12.67
N ASP A 660 32.84 -24.94 -13.40
CA ASP A 660 32.93 -24.06 -14.57
C ASP A 660 31.74 -23.07 -14.63
N PRO A 661 31.77 -21.99 -13.83
CA PRO A 661 30.71 -20.99 -13.83
C PRO A 661 30.60 -20.29 -15.20
N ASP A 662 31.72 -20.02 -15.88
CA ASP A 662 31.73 -19.30 -17.15
C ASP A 662 31.02 -20.09 -18.27
N GLY A 663 31.28 -21.40 -18.38
CA GLY A 663 30.58 -22.28 -19.32
C GLY A 663 29.08 -22.37 -19.04
N LEU A 664 28.68 -22.37 -17.76
CA LEU A 664 27.27 -22.31 -17.35
C LEU A 664 26.63 -20.97 -17.73
N PHE A 665 27.29 -19.84 -17.49
CA PHE A 665 26.81 -18.51 -17.91
C PHE A 665 26.55 -18.45 -19.42
N GLN A 666 27.46 -18.98 -20.25
CA GLN A 666 27.22 -19.03 -21.71
C GLN A 666 26.04 -19.92 -22.07
N ARG A 667 25.97 -21.12 -21.47
CA ARG A 667 24.88 -22.06 -21.73
C ARG A 667 23.53 -21.47 -21.36
N TYR A 668 23.44 -20.86 -20.18
CA TYR A 668 22.22 -20.31 -19.62
C TYR A 668 21.80 -18.99 -20.24
N SER A 669 22.72 -18.20 -20.83
CA SER A 669 22.39 -16.94 -21.51
C SER A 669 21.37 -17.08 -22.65
N ARG A 670 21.21 -18.30 -23.18
CA ARG A 670 20.29 -18.64 -24.27
C ARG A 670 18.95 -19.20 -23.78
N ASP A 671 18.83 -19.47 -22.49
CA ASP A 671 17.62 -19.98 -21.87
C ASP A 671 16.90 -18.83 -21.15
N PRO A 672 15.69 -18.43 -21.61
CA PRO A 672 14.91 -17.37 -20.98
C PRO A 672 14.66 -17.58 -19.49
N ARG A 673 14.63 -18.83 -19.00
CA ARG A 673 14.42 -19.14 -17.58
C ARG A 673 15.54 -18.60 -16.69
N TRP A 674 16.76 -18.55 -17.22
CA TRP A 674 17.94 -18.12 -16.47
C TRP A 674 18.18 -16.61 -16.56
N ARG A 675 17.38 -15.88 -17.34
CA ARG A 675 17.58 -14.45 -17.57
C ARG A 675 17.68 -13.67 -16.27
N GLU A 676 16.74 -13.90 -15.36
CA GLU A 676 16.71 -13.22 -14.05
C GLU A 676 17.87 -13.66 -13.15
N VAL A 677 18.16 -14.97 -13.10
CA VAL A 677 19.31 -15.52 -12.34
C VAL A 677 20.63 -14.87 -12.77
N LEU A 678 20.86 -14.73 -14.07
CA LEU A 678 22.09 -14.13 -14.60
C LEU A 678 22.17 -12.63 -14.31
N ARG A 679 21.05 -11.90 -14.39
CA ARG A 679 20.97 -10.48 -13.98
C ARG A 679 21.33 -10.31 -12.51
N LEU A 680 20.71 -11.12 -11.64
CA LEU A 680 20.98 -11.08 -10.20
C LEU A 680 22.40 -11.50 -9.86
N ALA A 681 22.97 -12.46 -10.59
CA ALA A 681 24.36 -12.87 -10.39
C ALA A 681 25.31 -11.72 -10.73
N ILE A 682 25.19 -11.13 -11.93
CA ILE A 682 26.02 -9.97 -12.32
C ILE A 682 25.78 -8.78 -11.37
N GLY A 683 24.54 -8.60 -10.90
CA GLY A 683 24.19 -7.64 -9.85
C GLY A 683 24.90 -7.90 -8.53
N ALA A 684 24.94 -9.14 -8.05
CA ALA A 684 25.58 -9.49 -6.78
C ALA A 684 27.12 -9.46 -6.87
N ALA A 685 27.68 -9.68 -8.06
CA ALA A 685 29.12 -9.82 -8.26
C ALA A 685 29.90 -8.53 -7.96
N PRO A 686 31.13 -8.63 -7.41
CA PRO A 686 32.04 -7.50 -7.32
C PRO A 686 32.31 -6.88 -8.70
N GLN A 687 32.56 -5.57 -8.76
CA GLN A 687 32.69 -4.80 -10.02
C GLN A 687 33.61 -5.44 -11.08
N ARG A 688 34.77 -5.98 -10.67
CA ARG A 688 35.73 -6.64 -11.59
C ARG A 688 35.16 -7.92 -12.19
N GLU A 689 34.40 -8.68 -11.39
CA GLU A 689 33.79 -9.93 -11.81
C GLU A 689 32.54 -9.69 -12.65
N ALA A 690 31.69 -8.74 -12.24
CA ALA A 690 30.56 -8.27 -13.05
C ALA A 690 31.01 -7.84 -14.45
N GLN A 691 32.09 -7.07 -14.56
CA GLN A 691 32.69 -6.68 -15.84
C GLN A 691 33.14 -7.89 -16.66
N ARG A 692 33.83 -8.86 -16.03
CA ARG A 692 34.30 -10.08 -16.68
C ARG A 692 33.14 -10.88 -17.27
N LEU A 693 32.08 -11.08 -16.50
CA LEU A 693 30.87 -11.81 -16.89
C LEU A 693 30.10 -11.10 -18.02
N LEU A 694 29.98 -9.76 -17.97
CA LEU A 694 29.39 -8.96 -19.05
C LEU A 694 30.12 -9.13 -20.38
N LEU A 695 31.46 -9.03 -20.36
CA LEU A 695 32.27 -9.23 -21.57
C LEU A 695 32.15 -10.66 -22.10
N HIS A 696 31.96 -11.63 -21.21
CA HIS A 696 31.72 -13.02 -21.57
C HIS A 696 30.37 -13.22 -22.26
N LEU A 697 29.30 -12.59 -21.75
CA LEU A 697 27.98 -12.59 -22.40
C LEU A 697 28.04 -11.99 -23.81
N LEU A 698 28.75 -10.87 -23.99
CA LEU A 698 28.95 -10.24 -25.30
C LEU A 698 29.79 -11.09 -26.26
N ALA A 699 30.61 -12.00 -25.75
CA ALA A 699 31.43 -12.90 -26.56
C ALA A 699 30.67 -14.15 -27.08
N THR A 700 29.46 -14.41 -26.60
CA THR A 700 28.62 -15.59 -26.96
C THR A 700 28.43 -15.70 -28.48
N PRO A 701 28.60 -16.86 -29.13
CA PRO A 701 28.47 -16.96 -30.60
C PRO A 701 27.03 -16.74 -31.10
N PRO A 702 26.84 -16.23 -32.35
CA PRO A 702 25.52 -15.91 -32.91
C PRO A 702 24.52 -17.08 -32.91
N PRO A 703 23.20 -16.80 -32.86
CA PRO A 703 22.57 -15.47 -32.71
C PRO A 703 22.85 -14.87 -31.32
N ARG A 704 23.22 -13.58 -31.28
CA ARG A 704 23.67 -12.88 -30.06
C ARG A 704 22.65 -11.90 -29.48
N ASP A 705 21.53 -11.71 -30.15
CA ASP A 705 20.56 -10.66 -29.84
C ASP A 705 20.08 -10.74 -28.39
N GLN A 706 19.68 -11.93 -27.92
CA GLN A 706 19.25 -12.12 -26.54
C GLN A 706 20.35 -11.86 -25.50
N ALA A 707 21.60 -12.23 -25.82
CA ALA A 707 22.75 -12.06 -24.94
C ALA A 707 23.16 -10.58 -24.82
N VAL A 708 23.11 -9.82 -25.92
CA VAL A 708 23.37 -8.38 -25.93
C VAL A 708 22.29 -7.62 -25.15
N VAL A 709 21.01 -7.96 -25.36
CA VAL A 709 19.90 -7.36 -24.60
C VAL A 709 20.05 -7.69 -23.11
N LEU A 710 20.40 -8.93 -22.75
CA LEU A 710 20.67 -9.31 -21.36
C LEU A 710 21.85 -8.53 -20.76
N ALA A 711 22.95 -8.39 -21.50
CA ALA A 711 24.11 -7.61 -21.04
C ALA A 711 23.73 -6.14 -20.77
N ALA A 712 22.88 -5.55 -21.62
CA ALA A 712 22.37 -4.20 -21.45
C ALA A 712 21.43 -4.05 -20.24
N GLU A 713 20.56 -5.04 -19.98
CA GLU A 713 19.75 -5.08 -18.75
C GLU A 713 20.62 -5.17 -17.49
N CYS A 714 21.67 -6.01 -17.52
CA CYS A 714 22.63 -6.10 -16.43
C CYS A 714 23.35 -4.77 -16.18
N LEU A 715 23.67 -4.00 -17.23
CA LEU A 715 24.24 -2.65 -17.09
C LEU A 715 23.29 -1.67 -16.39
N LEU A 716 21.97 -1.79 -16.61
CA LEU A 716 20.98 -1.00 -15.88
C LEU A 716 20.96 -1.37 -14.39
N ASP A 717 21.02 -2.66 -14.07
CA ASP A 717 20.95 -3.15 -12.68
C ASP A 717 22.19 -2.78 -11.84
N ILE A 718 23.37 -2.67 -12.47
CA ILE A 718 24.61 -2.31 -11.78
C ILE A 718 24.94 -0.81 -11.87
N GLY A 719 24.29 -0.08 -12.78
CA GLY A 719 24.50 1.33 -13.04
C GLY A 719 25.87 1.67 -13.67
N ARG A 720 26.07 2.93 -14.06
CA ARG A 720 27.30 3.40 -14.74
C ARG A 720 28.60 3.12 -13.97
N ASN A 721 28.54 3.11 -12.65
CA ASN A 721 29.71 2.85 -11.80
C ASN A 721 29.97 1.34 -11.60
N GLY A 722 29.01 0.47 -11.93
CA GLY A 722 29.11 -0.99 -11.74
C GLY A 722 29.94 -1.71 -12.80
N ALA A 723 30.26 -1.06 -13.92
CA ALA A 723 31.10 -1.61 -14.99
C ALA A 723 32.10 -0.58 -15.52
N SER A 724 33.14 -1.08 -16.21
CA SER A 724 34.09 -0.21 -16.91
C SER A 724 33.44 0.53 -18.08
N GLN A 725 33.95 1.71 -18.41
CA GLN A 725 33.56 2.47 -19.60
C GLN A 725 33.61 1.64 -20.89
N ARG A 726 34.65 0.80 -21.05
CA ARG A 726 34.77 -0.10 -22.21
C ARG A 726 33.59 -1.05 -22.36
N ALA A 727 33.12 -1.65 -21.26
CA ALA A 727 31.98 -2.55 -21.29
C ALA A 727 30.69 -1.80 -21.66
N TRP A 728 30.53 -0.59 -21.14
CA TRP A 728 29.40 0.29 -21.48
C TRP A 728 29.38 0.63 -22.97
N GLU A 729 30.49 1.15 -23.51
CA GLU A 729 30.62 1.52 -24.91
C GLU A 729 30.43 0.32 -25.85
N GLN A 730 30.99 -0.84 -25.49
CA GLN A 730 30.82 -2.05 -26.28
C GLN A 730 29.37 -2.53 -26.30
N THR A 731 28.66 -2.53 -25.16
CA THR A 731 27.25 -2.90 -25.11
C THR A 731 26.39 -1.93 -25.92
N ILE A 732 26.62 -0.62 -25.82
CA ILE A 732 25.91 0.39 -26.63
C ILE A 732 26.14 0.14 -28.13
N ALA A 733 27.38 -0.14 -28.54
CA ALA A 733 27.69 -0.42 -29.95
C ALA A 733 26.99 -1.69 -30.48
N GLU A 734 26.93 -2.75 -29.67
CA GLU A 734 26.21 -3.98 -30.03
C GLU A 734 24.69 -3.76 -30.11
N LEU A 735 24.10 -2.98 -29.19
CA LEU A 735 22.68 -2.59 -29.27
C LEU A 735 22.36 -1.81 -30.55
N LEU A 736 23.22 -0.85 -30.93
CA LEU A 736 23.08 -0.11 -32.18
C LEU A 736 23.19 -1.03 -33.40
N THR A 737 24.06 -2.05 -33.34
CA THR A 737 24.22 -3.04 -34.41
C THR A 737 22.95 -3.88 -34.58
N LEU A 738 22.35 -4.34 -33.47
CA LEU A 738 21.05 -5.05 -33.49
C LEU A 738 19.92 -4.19 -34.06
N LEU A 739 19.88 -2.91 -33.70
CA LEU A 739 18.87 -1.98 -34.20
C LEU A 739 19.02 -1.70 -35.69
N ALA A 740 20.25 -1.63 -36.18
CA ALA A 740 20.52 -1.35 -37.59
C ALA A 740 20.20 -2.55 -38.50
N ASP A 741 20.18 -3.78 -37.98
CA ASP A 741 19.95 -5.00 -38.76
C ASP A 741 18.45 -5.33 -38.93
N PRO A 742 17.88 -5.25 -40.15
CA PRO A 742 16.49 -5.63 -40.42
C PRO A 742 16.18 -7.11 -40.18
N ALA A 743 17.19 -7.98 -40.15
CA ALA A 743 17.04 -9.41 -39.88
C ALA A 743 16.91 -9.74 -38.39
N THR A 744 17.31 -8.82 -37.49
CA THR A 744 17.13 -9.00 -36.05
C THR A 744 15.62 -9.07 -35.71
N PRO A 745 15.17 -10.02 -34.87
CA PRO A 745 13.77 -10.13 -34.49
C PRO A 745 13.21 -8.82 -33.92
N LEU A 746 11.95 -8.49 -34.24
CA LEU A 746 11.31 -7.24 -33.78
C LEU A 746 11.38 -7.09 -32.25
N ALA A 747 11.13 -8.16 -31.49
CA ALA A 747 11.19 -8.13 -30.03
C ALA A 747 12.57 -7.66 -29.52
N SER A 748 13.65 -8.15 -30.12
CA SER A 748 15.02 -7.78 -29.75
C SER A 748 15.35 -6.34 -30.16
N ARG A 749 14.81 -5.83 -31.28
CA ARG A 749 14.94 -4.41 -31.65
C ARG A 749 14.16 -3.48 -30.72
N LEU A 750 12.94 -3.85 -30.33
CA LEU A 750 12.15 -3.07 -29.36
C LEU A 750 12.84 -3.02 -27.99
N ALA A 751 13.38 -4.15 -27.54
CA ALA A 751 14.17 -4.20 -26.31
C ALA A 751 15.45 -3.34 -26.43
N ALA A 752 16.19 -3.47 -27.54
CA ALA A 752 17.44 -2.73 -27.74
C ALA A 752 17.24 -1.21 -27.77
N SER A 753 16.22 -0.73 -28.49
CA SER A 753 15.89 0.71 -28.57
C SER A 753 15.44 1.26 -27.22
N THR A 754 14.64 0.52 -26.46
CA THR A 754 14.23 0.89 -25.11
C THR A 754 15.43 0.96 -24.15
N LEU A 755 16.32 -0.03 -24.20
CA LEU A 755 17.51 -0.09 -23.35
C LEU A 755 18.51 1.02 -23.67
N LEU A 756 18.70 1.37 -24.94
CA LEU A 756 19.52 2.53 -25.32
C LEU A 756 19.01 3.82 -24.66
N GLY A 757 17.70 4.05 -24.66
CA GLY A 757 17.11 5.22 -23.98
C GLY A 757 17.52 5.34 -22.52
N HIS A 758 17.51 4.23 -21.78
CA HIS A 758 17.86 4.22 -20.36
C HIS A 758 19.38 4.28 -20.10
N LEU A 759 20.20 3.71 -21.00
CA LEU A 759 21.67 3.74 -20.88
C LEU A 759 22.29 5.05 -21.39
N GLY A 760 21.50 5.88 -22.06
CA GLY A 760 21.92 7.10 -22.76
C GLY A 760 22.06 6.83 -24.25
N ASP A 761 21.02 7.15 -25.01
CA ASP A 761 20.95 6.86 -26.44
C ASP A 761 21.85 7.84 -27.23
N PRO A 762 22.93 7.38 -27.88
CA PRO A 762 23.84 8.25 -28.60
C PRO A 762 23.25 8.82 -29.89
N ARG A 763 22.01 8.44 -30.26
CA ARG A 763 21.27 8.95 -31.42
C ARG A 763 20.46 10.21 -31.11
N CYS A 764 20.25 10.55 -29.84
CA CYS A 764 19.57 11.76 -29.41
C CYS A 764 20.44 13.01 -29.66
N LEU A 765 19.81 14.18 -29.77
CA LEU A 765 20.53 15.45 -29.92
C LEU A 765 21.35 15.77 -28.67
N ASP A 766 22.66 15.91 -28.81
CA ASP A 766 23.50 16.51 -27.78
C ASP A 766 23.42 18.03 -27.87
N LEU A 767 22.91 18.68 -26.82
CA LEU A 767 22.74 20.12 -26.75
C LEU A 767 24.06 20.90 -26.84
N ALA A 768 25.20 20.27 -26.52
CA ALA A 768 26.50 20.91 -26.60
C ALA A 768 27.05 20.95 -28.04
N SER A 769 26.91 19.87 -28.79
CA SER A 769 27.43 19.76 -30.17
C SER A 769 26.42 20.12 -31.25
N GLY A 770 25.11 20.05 -30.96
CA GLY A 770 24.06 20.25 -31.95
C GLY A 770 23.87 19.08 -32.92
N ASP A 771 24.44 17.92 -32.60
CA ASP A 771 24.36 16.69 -33.38
C ASP A 771 24.26 15.45 -32.47
N ALA A 772 24.06 14.28 -33.06
CA ALA A 772 24.05 13.00 -32.35
C ALA A 772 25.47 12.42 -32.28
N ALA A 773 25.82 11.78 -31.17
CA ALA A 773 27.12 11.12 -31.00
C ALA A 773 27.29 9.90 -31.94
N ALA A 774 26.18 9.29 -32.37
CA ALA A 774 26.18 8.18 -33.33
C ALA A 774 25.13 8.38 -34.43
N GLY A 775 25.52 8.13 -35.69
CA GLY A 775 24.61 8.10 -36.85
C GLY A 775 24.18 9.45 -37.41
N GLY A 776 24.50 10.57 -36.73
CA GLY A 776 24.10 11.93 -37.10
C GLY A 776 22.61 12.19 -36.89
N TYR A 777 22.29 13.37 -36.35
CA TYR A 777 20.94 13.80 -36.02
C TYR A 777 20.18 14.34 -37.24
N TRP A 778 20.89 14.97 -38.17
CA TRP A 778 20.31 15.74 -39.27
C TRP A 778 20.40 15.01 -40.62
N CYS A 779 19.27 14.89 -41.31
CA CYS A 779 19.16 14.37 -42.67
C CYS A 779 19.03 15.53 -43.67
N ALA A 780 19.96 15.64 -44.61
CA ALA A 780 19.97 16.71 -45.61
C ALA A 780 18.95 16.48 -46.73
N ILE A 781 18.13 17.49 -47.01
CA ILE A 781 17.15 17.49 -48.11
C ILE A 781 17.48 18.63 -49.08
N SER A 782 17.71 18.26 -50.35
CA SER A 782 17.95 19.23 -51.42
C SER A 782 16.64 19.87 -51.90
N ALA A 783 16.73 21.15 -52.26
CA ALA A 783 15.70 21.87 -53.01
C ALA A 783 15.41 21.19 -54.37
N GLY A 784 14.28 21.53 -54.98
CA GLY A 784 13.90 21.07 -56.31
C GLY A 784 12.52 20.42 -56.39
N ALA A 785 12.24 19.84 -57.55
CA ALA A 785 10.95 19.24 -57.86
C ALA A 785 10.78 17.85 -57.23
N PHE A 786 9.54 17.53 -56.85
CA PHE A 786 9.12 16.22 -56.34
C PHE A 786 7.60 16.03 -56.51
N TRP A 787 7.07 14.88 -56.08
CA TRP A 787 5.63 14.57 -56.12
C TRP A 787 5.00 14.71 -54.72
N LEU A 788 3.83 15.35 -54.65
CA LEU A 788 3.10 15.65 -53.41
C LEU A 788 1.65 15.15 -53.50
N GLY A 789 1.13 14.53 -52.45
CA GLY A 789 -0.28 14.09 -52.37
C GLY A 789 -0.47 12.57 -52.24
N ASP A 790 -1.72 12.11 -52.18
CA ASP A 790 -2.06 10.67 -52.02
C ASP A 790 -2.27 9.99 -53.39
N GLU A 791 -1.88 8.72 -53.51
CA GLU A 791 -2.00 7.89 -54.72
C GLU A 791 -3.42 7.37 -54.97
N GLY A 792 -4.35 7.61 -54.04
CA GLY A 792 -5.79 7.36 -54.21
C GLY A 792 -6.24 5.95 -53.83
N THR A 793 -6.99 5.85 -52.72
CA THR A 793 -7.84 4.70 -52.38
C THR A 793 -9.27 5.18 -52.11
N ALA A 794 -10.29 4.31 -52.20
CA ALA A 794 -11.71 4.68 -52.23
C ALA A 794 -12.24 5.49 -51.02
N HIS A 795 -11.49 5.61 -49.93
CA HIS A 795 -11.80 6.47 -48.76
C HIS A 795 -11.17 7.88 -48.85
N ALA A 796 -10.46 8.22 -49.92
CA ALA A 796 -9.61 9.41 -50.04
C ALA A 796 -10.30 10.66 -50.64
N ALA A 797 -11.63 10.74 -50.67
CA ALA A 797 -12.38 11.80 -51.37
C ALA A 797 -12.11 13.25 -50.89
N ARG A 798 -11.33 13.44 -49.81
CA ARG A 798 -10.93 14.75 -49.26
C ARG A 798 -9.42 15.02 -49.30
N ARG A 799 -8.60 14.15 -49.88
CA ARG A 799 -7.13 14.31 -49.93
C ARG A 799 -6.66 14.73 -51.32
N PRO A 800 -5.69 15.65 -51.45
CA PRO A 800 -5.17 16.04 -52.75
C PRO A 800 -4.52 14.85 -53.45
N HIS A 801 -4.87 14.66 -54.72
CA HIS A 801 -4.24 13.68 -55.59
C HIS A 801 -2.77 14.00 -55.79
N LEU A 802 -1.97 12.96 -56.05
CA LEU A 802 -0.56 13.10 -56.37
C LEU A 802 -0.32 14.09 -57.53
N HIS A 803 0.45 15.15 -57.30
CA HIS A 803 0.74 16.21 -58.27
C HIS A 803 2.19 16.72 -58.13
N PRO A 804 2.77 17.36 -59.16
CA PRO A 804 4.12 17.95 -59.07
C PRO A 804 4.16 19.14 -58.10
N ALA A 805 5.16 19.16 -57.23
CA ALA A 805 5.45 20.25 -56.31
C ALA A 805 6.94 20.61 -56.32
N GLN A 806 7.29 21.76 -55.75
CA GLN A 806 8.67 22.25 -55.69
C GLN A 806 9.02 22.76 -54.29
N LEU A 807 10.24 22.44 -53.86
CA LEU A 807 10.86 23.08 -52.70
C LEU A 807 11.84 24.16 -53.17
N ALA A 808 11.67 25.36 -52.62
CA ALA A 808 12.50 26.51 -52.97
C ALA A 808 13.91 26.44 -52.37
N HIS A 809 14.04 25.89 -51.16
CA HIS A 809 15.29 25.91 -50.40
C HIS A 809 15.61 24.53 -49.81
N PRO A 810 16.91 24.20 -49.67
CA PRO A 810 17.33 23.00 -48.94
C PRO A 810 17.08 23.20 -47.44
N PHE A 811 16.91 22.09 -46.72
CA PHE A 811 16.74 22.07 -45.27
C PHE A 811 17.33 20.78 -44.70
N MET A 812 17.44 20.72 -43.37
CA MET A 812 17.78 19.49 -42.66
C MET A 812 16.59 19.05 -41.81
N ILE A 813 16.26 17.77 -41.81
CA ILE A 813 15.20 17.22 -40.95
C ILE A 813 15.82 16.28 -39.92
N ALA A 814 15.28 16.24 -38.71
CA ALA A 814 15.71 15.29 -37.70
C ALA A 814 15.50 13.85 -38.20
N ARG A 815 16.52 13.01 -37.96
CA ARG A 815 16.51 11.60 -38.35
C ARG A 815 15.40 10.83 -37.63
N LEU A 816 15.16 11.14 -36.36
CA LEU A 816 14.17 10.51 -35.50
C LEU A 816 13.18 11.58 -34.98
N PRO A 817 11.95 11.21 -34.59
CA PRO A 817 11.07 12.10 -33.83
C PRO A 817 11.71 12.54 -32.51
N VAL A 818 11.27 13.69 -31.99
CA VAL A 818 11.75 14.17 -30.67
C VAL A 818 11.35 13.16 -29.61
N THR A 819 12.30 12.77 -28.79
CA THR A 819 12.12 11.76 -27.73
C THR A 819 11.71 12.39 -26.39
N ASN A 820 11.18 11.57 -25.48
CA ASN A 820 10.93 12.01 -24.10
C ASN A 820 12.21 12.51 -23.41
N ALA A 821 13.36 11.88 -23.64
CA ALA A 821 14.64 12.33 -23.10
C ALA A 821 15.00 13.75 -23.57
N GLU A 822 14.80 14.05 -24.86
CA GLU A 822 15.06 15.37 -25.43
C GLU A 822 14.05 16.42 -24.95
N PHE A 823 12.77 16.05 -24.81
CA PHE A 823 11.73 16.94 -24.30
C PHE A 823 11.87 17.22 -22.79
N ALA A 824 12.38 16.26 -22.02
CA ALA A 824 12.66 16.43 -20.60
C ALA A 824 13.67 17.57 -20.35
N ALA A 825 14.62 17.79 -21.25
CA ALA A 825 15.55 18.91 -21.16
C ALA A 825 14.86 20.28 -21.28
N PHE A 826 13.82 20.39 -22.11
CA PHE A 826 12.99 21.60 -22.22
C PHE A 826 12.19 21.86 -20.94
N ILE A 827 11.57 20.81 -20.37
CA ILE A 827 10.87 20.91 -19.08
C ILE A 827 11.83 21.36 -17.98
N ALA A 828 13.00 20.70 -17.89
CA ALA A 828 14.03 21.02 -16.89
C ALA A 828 14.58 22.45 -17.02
N ALA A 829 14.60 23.01 -18.23
CA ALA A 829 14.98 24.40 -18.49
C ALA A 829 13.89 25.43 -18.12
N GLY A 830 12.74 25.00 -17.58
CA GLY A 830 11.62 25.87 -17.23
C GLY A 830 10.65 26.12 -18.39
N GLY A 831 10.58 25.20 -19.37
CA GLY A 831 9.79 25.33 -20.61
C GLY A 831 8.36 25.83 -20.44
N TYR A 832 7.68 25.38 -19.37
CA TYR A 832 6.29 25.72 -19.03
C TYR A 832 6.13 26.98 -18.18
N HIS A 833 7.22 27.68 -17.86
CA HIS A 833 7.22 28.87 -17.01
C HIS A 833 7.71 30.12 -17.73
N GLU A 834 8.36 29.96 -18.88
CA GLU A 834 9.05 31.03 -19.58
C GLU A 834 8.27 31.52 -20.82
N ARG A 835 7.59 32.66 -20.69
CA ARG A 835 6.77 33.28 -21.77
C ARG A 835 7.49 33.43 -23.11
N ARG A 836 8.81 33.65 -23.08
CA ARG A 836 9.62 34.01 -24.26
C ARG A 836 9.67 32.92 -25.33
N TRP A 837 9.42 31.66 -24.98
CA TRP A 837 9.43 30.55 -25.94
C TRP A 837 8.08 30.27 -26.58
N TRP A 838 7.00 30.87 -26.07
CA TRP A 838 5.65 30.58 -26.52
C TRP A 838 5.16 31.62 -27.54
N SER A 839 4.37 31.18 -28.51
CA SER A 839 3.57 32.09 -29.32
C SER A 839 2.50 32.80 -28.47
N GLU A 840 1.81 33.80 -29.01
CA GLU A 840 0.72 34.47 -28.29
C GLU A 840 -0.42 33.51 -27.97
N SER A 841 -0.87 32.75 -28.98
CA SER A 841 -1.95 31.77 -28.81
C SER A 841 -1.53 30.62 -27.90
N GLY A 842 -0.28 30.17 -28.00
CA GLY A 842 0.28 29.12 -27.16
C GLY A 842 0.38 29.52 -25.69
N TRP A 843 0.83 30.74 -25.38
CA TRP A 843 0.89 31.21 -24.00
C TRP A 843 -0.51 31.38 -23.39
N LEU A 844 -1.46 31.87 -24.18
CA LEU A 844 -2.86 31.96 -23.77
C LEU A 844 -3.42 30.57 -23.45
N TRP A 845 -3.18 29.59 -24.32
CA TRP A 845 -3.57 28.20 -24.10
C TRP A 845 -2.97 27.64 -22.80
N LEU A 846 -1.65 27.83 -22.60
CA LEU A 846 -0.95 27.36 -21.41
C LEU A 846 -1.53 27.96 -20.13
N THR A 847 -1.77 29.28 -20.13
CA THR A 847 -2.30 30.02 -18.99
C THR A 847 -3.72 29.57 -18.63
N LEU A 848 -4.56 29.28 -19.63
CA LEU A 848 -5.94 28.82 -19.42
C LEU A 848 -6.02 27.37 -18.95
N ASN A 849 -5.13 26.50 -19.42
CA ASN A 849 -5.18 25.05 -19.14
C ASN A 849 -4.29 24.63 -17.96
N GLY A 850 -3.32 25.45 -17.55
CA GLY A 850 -2.43 25.16 -16.43
C GLY A 850 -1.51 23.95 -16.63
N ALA A 851 -1.23 23.59 -17.89
CA ALA A 851 -0.36 22.45 -18.21
C ALA A 851 1.07 22.68 -17.71
N ARG A 852 1.74 21.62 -17.24
CA ARG A 852 3.13 21.66 -16.75
C ARG A 852 4.06 20.64 -17.40
N GLN A 853 3.48 19.69 -18.10
CA GLN A 853 4.11 18.56 -18.78
C GLN A 853 3.10 17.96 -19.78
N PRO A 854 3.54 17.14 -20.77
CA PRO A 854 2.68 16.40 -21.71
C PRO A 854 1.55 15.60 -21.05
N ALA A 855 0.43 15.38 -21.75
CA ALA A 855 -0.77 14.74 -21.18
C ALA A 855 -0.59 13.28 -20.72
N TYR A 856 0.46 12.60 -21.20
CA TYR A 856 0.78 11.19 -20.89
C TYR A 856 2.20 11.04 -20.30
N TRP A 857 2.74 12.11 -19.72
CA TRP A 857 4.12 12.13 -19.23
C TRP A 857 4.42 11.15 -18.09
N GLU A 858 3.40 10.81 -17.29
CA GLU A 858 3.50 9.85 -16.17
C GLU A 858 2.98 8.45 -16.55
N ASP A 859 2.51 8.25 -17.78
CA ASP A 859 2.04 6.95 -18.25
C ASP A 859 3.24 6.07 -18.59
N THR A 860 3.38 4.93 -17.90
CA THR A 860 4.49 3.99 -18.10
C THR A 860 4.54 3.40 -19.50
N HIS A 861 3.44 3.43 -20.25
CA HIS A 861 3.41 2.99 -21.64
C HIS A 861 3.98 4.02 -22.62
N CYS A 862 4.06 5.30 -22.25
CA CYS A 862 4.45 6.40 -23.14
C CYS A 862 5.63 7.26 -22.64
N SER A 863 6.21 6.94 -21.48
CA SER A 863 7.20 7.78 -20.78
C SER A 863 8.65 7.31 -20.88
N ALA A 864 8.93 6.21 -21.59
CA ALA A 864 10.30 5.70 -21.70
C ALA A 864 11.22 6.71 -22.42
N PRO A 865 12.51 6.85 -22.05
CA PRO A 865 13.36 7.94 -22.54
C PRO A 865 13.52 8.00 -24.06
N ALA A 866 13.63 6.85 -24.73
CA ALA A 866 13.77 6.76 -26.20
C ALA A 866 12.44 6.62 -26.95
N GLN A 867 11.28 6.70 -26.28
CA GLN A 867 10.00 6.82 -26.97
C GLN A 867 9.83 8.23 -27.55
N PRO A 868 9.09 8.37 -28.66
CA PRO A 868 8.71 9.69 -29.15
C PRO A 868 7.90 10.40 -28.07
N VAL A 869 8.14 11.70 -27.90
CA VAL A 869 7.28 12.51 -27.02
C VAL A 869 5.89 12.60 -27.64
N VAL A 870 4.87 12.22 -26.86
CA VAL A 870 3.47 12.21 -27.26
C VAL A 870 2.61 12.95 -26.23
N GLY A 871 1.35 13.23 -26.58
CA GLY A 871 0.47 14.02 -25.71
C GLY A 871 0.86 15.49 -25.66
N VAL A 872 1.55 15.96 -26.70
CA VAL A 872 1.96 17.36 -26.87
C VAL A 872 1.00 18.06 -27.80
N ALA A 873 0.53 19.24 -27.39
CA ALA A 873 -0.19 20.17 -28.24
C ALA A 873 0.76 20.78 -29.27
N TRP A 874 0.21 21.32 -30.36
CA TRP A 874 1.00 22.02 -31.38
C TRP A 874 1.82 23.17 -30.77
N TYR A 875 1.23 23.90 -29.82
CA TYR A 875 1.89 25.00 -29.11
C TYR A 875 3.10 24.56 -28.28
N GLU A 876 3.04 23.37 -27.67
CA GLU A 876 4.15 22.81 -26.90
C GLU A 876 5.31 22.44 -27.82
N ALA A 877 4.99 21.84 -28.98
CA ALA A 877 5.98 21.47 -29.98
C ALA A 877 6.65 22.71 -30.63
N HIS A 878 5.88 23.77 -30.90
CA HIS A 878 6.41 25.05 -31.38
C HIS A 878 7.31 25.73 -30.32
N ALA A 879 6.88 25.74 -29.05
CA ALA A 879 7.68 26.32 -27.97
C ALA A 879 9.01 25.58 -27.76
N TYR A 880 8.99 24.25 -27.88
CA TYR A 880 10.21 23.44 -27.86
C TYR A 880 11.19 23.84 -28.98
N CYS A 881 10.70 24.06 -30.20
CA CYS A 881 11.53 24.48 -31.33
C CYS A 881 12.17 25.86 -31.09
N THR A 882 11.40 26.79 -30.52
CA THR A 882 11.86 28.14 -30.17
C THR A 882 12.95 28.10 -29.09
N TRP A 883 12.72 27.31 -28.03
CA TRP A 883 13.71 27.09 -26.97
C TRP A 883 15.02 26.51 -27.52
N LEU A 884 14.93 25.45 -28.32
CA LEU A 884 16.11 24.76 -28.82
C LEU A 884 16.90 25.64 -29.81
N THR A 885 16.21 26.51 -30.56
CA THR A 885 16.84 27.54 -31.39
C THR A 885 17.68 28.50 -30.53
N GLU A 886 17.11 29.04 -29.45
CA GLU A 886 17.84 29.91 -28.51
C GLU A 886 19.05 29.19 -27.90
N VAL A 887 18.88 27.94 -27.47
CA VAL A 887 19.97 27.11 -26.92
C VAL A 887 21.08 26.93 -27.94
N GLY A 888 20.74 26.53 -29.18
CA GLY A 888 21.73 26.26 -30.21
C GLY A 888 22.50 27.50 -30.66
N GLN A 889 21.83 28.65 -30.73
CA GLN A 889 22.48 29.94 -31.03
C GLN A 889 23.37 30.40 -29.88
N ARG A 890 22.92 30.24 -28.64
CA ARG A 890 23.70 30.59 -27.44
C ARG A 890 24.95 29.73 -27.28
N VAL A 891 24.86 28.43 -27.57
CA VAL A 891 25.99 27.49 -27.52
C VAL A 891 26.91 27.64 -28.75
N GLY A 892 26.35 28.04 -29.89
CA GLY A 892 27.09 28.40 -31.10
C GLY A 892 27.14 27.32 -32.20
N TRP A 893 26.36 26.24 -32.09
CA TRP A 893 26.25 25.22 -33.15
C TRP A 893 25.12 25.52 -34.16
N LEU A 894 24.23 26.46 -33.83
CA LEU A 894 23.22 27.02 -34.73
C LEU A 894 23.60 28.47 -35.06
N ALA A 895 23.62 28.83 -36.34
CA ALA A 895 23.92 30.19 -36.76
C ALA A 895 22.76 31.15 -36.42
N HIS A 896 23.03 32.46 -36.36
CA HIS A 896 22.00 33.46 -36.05
C HIS A 896 20.96 33.63 -37.17
N ASP A 897 21.32 33.27 -38.40
CA ASP A 897 20.44 33.18 -39.57
C ASP A 897 19.84 31.78 -39.73
N GLU A 898 19.92 30.92 -38.72
CA GLU A 898 19.32 29.59 -38.71
C GLU A 898 18.35 29.43 -37.54
N ARG A 899 17.25 28.71 -37.79
CA ARG A 899 16.26 28.37 -36.77
C ARG A 899 15.77 26.94 -36.88
N LEU A 900 15.25 26.43 -35.77
CA LEU A 900 14.55 25.16 -35.70
C LEU A 900 13.05 25.40 -35.64
N ARG A 901 12.28 24.61 -36.39
CA ARG A 901 10.82 24.66 -36.39
C ARG A 901 10.20 23.32 -36.72
N LEU A 902 8.87 23.25 -36.61
CA LEU A 902 8.10 22.14 -37.17
C LEU A 902 8.21 22.12 -38.71
N PRO A 903 8.25 20.93 -39.34
CA PRO A 903 8.21 20.84 -40.79
C PRO A 903 6.85 21.30 -41.32
N THR A 904 6.82 21.91 -42.50
CA THR A 904 5.56 22.02 -43.25
C THR A 904 5.13 20.63 -43.74
N ALA A 905 3.85 20.43 -44.03
CA ALA A 905 3.34 19.19 -44.59
C ALA A 905 4.06 18.81 -45.90
N ARG A 906 4.46 19.82 -46.69
CA ARG A 906 5.23 19.65 -47.93
C ARG A 906 6.67 19.20 -47.69
N GLU A 907 7.38 19.84 -46.76
CA GLU A 907 8.76 19.46 -46.40
C GLU A 907 8.82 18.06 -45.79
N TRP A 908 7.85 17.74 -44.95
CA TRP A 908 7.71 16.41 -44.36
C TRP A 908 7.54 15.35 -45.46
N GLU A 909 6.60 15.56 -46.39
CA GLU A 909 6.35 14.58 -47.45
C GLU A 909 7.53 14.47 -48.42
N ARG A 910 8.26 15.56 -48.69
CA ARG A 910 9.53 15.47 -49.42
C ARG A 910 10.51 14.54 -48.74
N ALA A 911 10.68 14.69 -47.42
CA ALA A 911 11.63 13.87 -46.66
C ALA A 911 11.26 12.39 -46.74
N ALA A 912 9.96 12.07 -46.71
CA ALA A 912 9.44 10.72 -46.87
C ALA A 912 9.58 10.18 -48.31
N ARG A 913 9.14 10.93 -49.33
CA ARG A 913 8.97 10.43 -50.70
C ARG A 913 10.23 10.53 -51.57
N ALA A 914 11.22 11.34 -51.21
CA ALA A 914 12.31 11.70 -52.10
C ALA A 914 11.79 12.35 -53.41
N HIS A 915 12.23 11.91 -54.59
CA HIS A 915 11.98 12.59 -55.88
C HIS A 915 10.96 11.87 -56.78
N ASP A 916 10.58 10.64 -56.44
CA ASP A 916 9.75 9.76 -57.27
C ASP A 916 8.32 9.64 -56.71
N GLN A 917 7.51 8.76 -57.28
CA GLN A 917 6.12 8.51 -56.87
C GLN A 917 6.02 7.31 -55.91
N ARG A 918 7.05 7.03 -55.09
CA ARG A 918 7.03 5.88 -54.16
C ARG A 918 5.89 6.01 -53.15
N ARG A 919 5.27 4.88 -52.80
CA ARG A 919 4.19 4.82 -51.82
C ARG A 919 4.65 4.97 -50.38
N TYR A 920 5.76 4.32 -50.03
CA TYR A 920 6.36 4.31 -48.70
C TYR A 920 7.77 4.94 -48.75
N PRO A 921 8.34 5.40 -47.63
CA PRO A 921 9.68 5.98 -47.61
C PRO A 921 10.77 5.07 -48.19
N TRP A 922 10.62 3.77 -47.98
CA TRP A 922 11.50 2.70 -48.44
C TRP A 922 11.18 2.15 -49.85
N GLY A 923 10.20 2.73 -50.56
CA GLY A 923 9.78 2.29 -51.90
C GLY A 923 8.34 1.78 -51.93
N ASP A 924 8.05 0.82 -52.80
CA ASP A 924 6.68 0.28 -53.00
C ASP A 924 6.46 -1.11 -52.39
N ALA A 925 7.49 -1.68 -51.76
CA ALA A 925 7.38 -2.95 -51.05
C ALA A 925 6.41 -2.81 -49.87
N PRO A 926 5.51 -3.80 -49.64
CA PRO A 926 4.55 -3.73 -48.56
C PRO A 926 5.24 -3.62 -47.19
N PRO A 927 4.68 -2.87 -46.22
CA PRO A 927 5.26 -2.75 -44.90
C PRO A 927 5.39 -4.11 -44.21
N THR A 928 6.48 -4.28 -43.48
CA THR A 928 6.72 -5.42 -42.59
C THR A 928 7.10 -4.89 -41.21
N SER A 929 7.29 -5.79 -40.24
CA SER A 929 7.78 -5.46 -38.89
C SER A 929 9.18 -4.83 -38.84
N SER A 930 9.91 -4.74 -39.95
CA SER A 930 11.18 -4.01 -40.05
C SER A 930 11.03 -2.61 -40.64
N HIS A 931 9.85 -2.27 -41.19
CA HIS A 931 9.60 -1.02 -41.90
C HIS A 931 8.85 0.02 -41.06
N ALA A 932 7.84 -0.38 -40.29
CA ALA A 932 7.01 0.56 -39.51
C ALA A 932 6.23 -0.14 -38.38
N ALA A 933 5.78 0.63 -37.39
CA ALA A 933 4.78 0.21 -36.40
C ALA A 933 3.35 0.44 -36.92
N TYR A 934 2.53 -0.62 -36.95
CA TYR A 934 1.14 -0.58 -37.42
C TYR A 934 0.28 -1.63 -36.69
N ALA A 935 -1.05 -1.56 -36.86
CA ALA A 935 -2.02 -2.30 -36.03
C ALA A 935 -1.81 -3.82 -36.03
N GLY A 936 -1.29 -4.37 -37.13
CA GLY A 936 -1.02 -5.80 -37.29
C GLY A 936 0.15 -6.34 -36.45
N LEU A 937 0.87 -5.50 -35.70
CA LEU A 937 1.99 -5.92 -34.85
C LEU A 937 1.62 -6.12 -33.37
N GLY A 938 0.40 -5.77 -32.96
CA GLY A 938 -0.06 -5.93 -31.57
C GLY A 938 0.63 -5.01 -30.55
N LEU A 939 1.18 -3.88 -31.00
CA LEU A 939 1.71 -2.85 -30.10
C LEU A 939 0.55 -2.05 -29.49
N HIS A 940 0.63 -1.76 -28.20
CA HIS A 940 -0.41 -1.02 -27.45
C HIS A 940 -0.06 0.45 -27.18
N ALA A 941 1.19 0.84 -27.44
CA ALA A 941 1.71 2.19 -27.26
C ALA A 941 2.87 2.43 -28.25
N PRO A 942 3.29 3.69 -28.46
CA PRO A 942 4.41 4.00 -29.33
C PRO A 942 5.70 3.24 -28.95
N ALA A 943 6.36 2.65 -29.93
CA ALA A 943 7.66 2.03 -29.76
C ALA A 943 8.77 3.09 -29.64
N ALA A 944 9.87 2.72 -28.97
CA ALA A 944 11.09 3.51 -28.96
C ALA A 944 11.63 3.76 -30.37
N VAL A 945 12.17 4.96 -30.59
CA VAL A 945 12.53 5.44 -31.93
C VAL A 945 13.67 4.62 -32.56
N GLY A 946 13.59 4.43 -33.86
CA GLY A 946 14.56 3.72 -34.69
C GLY A 946 14.52 2.20 -34.57
N ALA A 947 13.44 1.62 -34.05
CA ALA A 947 13.24 0.16 -33.98
C ALA A 947 12.92 -0.50 -35.34
N PHE A 948 12.66 0.32 -36.37
CA PHE A 948 12.25 -0.11 -37.72
C PHE A 948 13.28 0.31 -38.79
N PRO A 949 14.47 -0.31 -38.82
CA PRO A 949 15.60 0.16 -39.63
C PRO A 949 15.36 0.10 -41.15
N ALA A 950 14.55 -0.84 -41.63
CA ALA A 950 14.21 -0.91 -43.06
C ALA A 950 13.21 0.19 -43.46
N GLY A 951 12.64 0.91 -42.49
CA GLY A 951 11.72 2.03 -42.69
C GLY A 951 12.38 3.33 -43.14
N ALA A 952 13.72 3.36 -43.24
CA ALA A 952 14.46 4.56 -43.57
C ALA A 952 14.05 5.14 -44.92
N ALA A 953 13.75 6.44 -44.95
CA ALA A 953 13.63 7.20 -46.18
C ALA A 953 14.98 7.29 -46.92
N ALA A 954 14.96 7.68 -48.20
CA ALA A 954 16.19 7.87 -48.98
C ALA A 954 17.17 8.87 -48.35
N CYS A 955 16.68 9.83 -47.56
CA CYS A 955 17.51 10.80 -46.82
C CYS A 955 18.08 10.24 -45.50
N GLY A 956 17.68 9.04 -45.10
CA GLY A 956 18.07 8.39 -43.85
C GLY A 956 17.13 8.64 -42.66
N ALA A 957 16.10 9.48 -42.82
CA ALA A 957 15.10 9.70 -41.77
C ALA A 957 14.28 8.43 -41.51
N LEU A 958 14.07 8.12 -40.23
CA LEU A 958 13.38 6.95 -39.72
C LEU A 958 12.03 7.35 -39.11
N ASP A 959 11.20 6.34 -38.87
CA ASP A 959 9.89 6.42 -38.21
C ASP A 959 8.97 7.49 -38.82
N LEU A 960 9.08 7.73 -40.13
CA LEU A 960 8.21 8.67 -40.84
C LEU A 960 6.80 8.09 -41.01
N LEU A 961 6.65 6.77 -41.12
CA LEU A 961 5.32 6.16 -41.21
C LEU A 961 5.07 5.23 -40.03
N GLY A 962 3.85 5.29 -39.51
CA GLY A 962 3.44 4.50 -38.35
C GLY A 962 4.06 5.03 -37.06
N ASN A 963 3.89 4.25 -35.99
CA ASN A 963 4.28 4.61 -34.62
C ASN A 963 3.50 5.81 -34.05
N CYS A 964 3.69 7.02 -34.60
CA CYS A 964 3.05 8.25 -34.17
C CYS A 964 2.70 9.16 -35.35
N TRP A 965 1.60 9.88 -35.21
CA TRP A 965 1.34 11.09 -35.97
C TRP A 965 2.30 12.21 -35.57
N GLU A 966 2.60 13.10 -36.51
CA GLU A 966 3.49 14.23 -36.29
C GLU A 966 2.86 15.56 -36.65
N TRP A 967 2.95 16.53 -35.74
CA TRP A 967 2.57 17.91 -35.99
C TRP A 967 3.39 18.54 -37.12
N THR A 968 2.70 19.31 -37.96
CA THR A 968 3.32 20.14 -39.01
C THR A 968 2.97 21.61 -38.83
N ALA A 969 3.76 22.49 -39.44
CA ALA A 969 3.49 23.92 -39.52
C ALA A 969 2.60 24.29 -40.73
N SER A 970 1.69 23.41 -41.15
CA SER A 970 0.73 23.67 -42.23
C SER A 970 -0.69 23.53 -41.70
N LEU A 971 -1.63 24.35 -42.18
CA LEU A 971 -3.03 24.29 -41.78
C LEU A 971 -3.85 23.44 -42.77
N ALA A 972 -4.94 22.82 -42.30
CA ALA A 972 -5.80 21.99 -43.14
C ALA A 972 -6.45 22.75 -44.30
N GLU A 973 -6.68 24.05 -44.13
CA GLU A 973 -7.27 24.95 -45.14
C GLU A 973 -6.29 25.27 -46.28
N ASP A 974 -4.98 25.15 -46.02
CA ASP A 974 -3.91 25.36 -47.00
C ASP A 974 -2.86 24.25 -46.89
N SER A 975 -3.26 23.04 -47.29
CA SER A 975 -2.41 21.84 -47.21
C SER A 975 -1.14 21.91 -48.05
N ASP A 976 -1.10 22.85 -49.00
CA ASP A 976 -0.02 23.10 -49.95
C ASP A 976 0.71 24.42 -49.66
N ALA A 977 0.52 24.98 -48.46
CA ALA A 977 1.20 26.21 -48.02
C ALA A 977 2.73 26.08 -48.18
N LEU A 978 3.33 27.10 -48.79
CA LEU A 978 4.79 27.24 -48.88
C LEU A 978 5.41 27.74 -47.58
N LEU A 979 4.64 28.51 -46.80
CA LEU A 979 5.09 29.16 -45.58
C LEU A 979 4.71 28.32 -44.37
N ALA A 980 5.63 28.23 -43.41
CA ALA A 980 5.35 27.65 -42.11
C ALA A 980 4.44 28.59 -41.29
N CYS A 981 3.40 28.03 -40.70
CA CYS A 981 2.57 28.68 -39.70
C CYS A 981 3.38 28.84 -38.40
N GLU A 982 3.52 30.08 -37.92
CA GLU A 982 4.29 30.44 -36.72
C GLU A 982 3.40 30.64 -35.48
N ASP A 983 2.09 30.79 -35.65
CA ASP A 983 1.11 30.76 -34.57
C ASP A 983 -0.24 30.28 -35.11
N VAL A 984 -0.95 29.49 -34.31
CA VAL A 984 -2.24 28.89 -34.69
C VAL A 984 -3.35 29.48 -33.83
N GLY A 985 -4.32 30.12 -34.48
CA GLY A 985 -5.46 30.75 -33.82
C GLY A 985 -6.56 29.76 -33.40
N ARG A 986 -7.54 30.25 -32.63
CA ARG A 986 -8.73 29.44 -32.27
C ARG A 986 -9.52 29.05 -33.53
N GLY A 987 -9.72 27.75 -33.72
CA GLY A 987 -10.51 27.17 -34.81
C GLY A 987 -9.70 26.73 -36.02
N GLU A 988 -8.44 27.14 -36.11
CA GLU A 988 -7.50 26.63 -37.11
C GLU A 988 -7.03 25.21 -36.74
N MET A 989 -6.87 24.36 -37.75
CA MET A 989 -6.53 22.95 -37.55
C MET A 989 -5.20 22.64 -38.24
N PRO A 990 -4.09 22.48 -37.48
CA PRO A 990 -2.83 22.05 -38.04
C PRO A 990 -2.94 20.65 -38.64
N LEU A 991 -2.23 20.46 -39.76
CA LEU A 991 -2.07 19.17 -40.40
C LEU A 991 -1.10 18.30 -39.60
N ILE A 992 -1.38 17.01 -39.64
CA ILE A 992 -0.50 15.96 -39.14
C ILE A 992 -0.11 15.00 -40.26
N ARG A 993 1.07 14.39 -40.16
CA ARG A 993 1.61 13.42 -41.13
C ARG A 993 2.07 12.13 -40.45
N GLY A 994 2.28 11.09 -41.23
CA GLY A 994 2.93 9.84 -40.82
C GLY A 994 2.00 8.67 -40.52
N GLY A 995 0.89 8.91 -39.82
CA GLY A 995 0.02 7.83 -39.33
C GLY A 995 0.56 7.18 -38.06
N ASP A 996 -0.33 6.69 -37.20
CA ASP A 996 0.06 6.02 -35.96
C ASP A 996 -0.02 4.49 -36.04
N LEU A 997 0.35 3.85 -34.92
CA LEU A 997 0.33 2.40 -34.76
C LEU A 997 -1.07 1.76 -34.85
N ALA A 998 -2.15 2.54 -34.88
CA ALA A 998 -3.52 2.03 -34.99
C ALA A 998 -3.97 1.81 -36.45
N LEU A 999 -3.22 2.34 -37.42
CA LEU A 999 -3.54 2.19 -38.83
C LEU A 999 -3.09 0.84 -39.40
N GLY A 1000 -3.81 0.36 -40.41
CA GLY A 1000 -3.41 -0.83 -41.17
C GLY A 1000 -2.20 -0.57 -42.07
N ALA A 1001 -1.40 -1.60 -42.35
CA ALA A 1001 -0.24 -1.49 -43.24
C ALA A 1001 -0.53 -0.83 -44.61
N PRO A 1002 -1.66 -1.10 -45.30
CA PRO A 1002 -1.95 -0.44 -46.59
C PRO A 1002 -2.25 1.07 -46.51
N GLU A 1003 -2.53 1.59 -45.30
CA GLU A 1003 -2.88 2.98 -45.08
C GLU A 1003 -1.67 3.88 -44.85
N LEU A 1004 -0.57 3.30 -44.35
CA LEU A 1004 0.70 4.00 -44.14
C LEU A 1004 1.28 4.43 -45.49
N ARG A 1005 1.11 5.68 -45.90
CA ARG A 1005 1.63 6.18 -47.20
C ARG A 1005 2.31 7.52 -47.01
N CYS A 1006 3.30 7.87 -47.85
CA CYS A 1006 3.96 9.18 -47.79
C CYS A 1006 2.97 10.36 -47.83
N GLY A 1007 1.89 10.23 -48.61
CA GLY A 1007 0.81 11.23 -48.74
C GLY A 1007 -0.23 11.20 -47.62
N LEU A 1008 -0.10 10.32 -46.63
CA LEU A 1008 -1.06 10.19 -45.54
C LEU A 1008 -1.06 11.48 -44.68
N SER A 1009 -2.25 12.05 -44.52
CA SER A 1009 -2.48 13.24 -43.71
C SER A 1009 -3.79 13.17 -42.93
N GLY A 1010 -3.82 13.91 -41.83
CA GLY A 1010 -5.00 14.19 -41.02
C GLY A 1010 -4.90 15.61 -40.46
N TRP A 1011 -5.82 15.97 -39.57
CA TRP A 1011 -5.78 17.26 -38.85
C TRP A 1011 -6.44 17.11 -37.48
N TYR A 1012 -5.96 17.89 -36.52
CA TYR A 1012 -6.55 18.01 -35.19
C TYR A 1012 -6.61 19.49 -34.80
N GLN A 1013 -7.35 19.79 -33.73
CA GLN A 1013 -7.24 21.10 -33.08
C GLN A 1013 -5.83 21.27 -32.50
N ALA A 1014 -5.29 22.49 -32.54
CA ALA A 1014 -3.93 22.76 -32.07
C ALA A 1014 -3.69 22.44 -30.58
N ASP A 1015 -4.75 22.39 -29.76
CA ASP A 1015 -4.72 22.03 -28.33
C ASP A 1015 -4.88 20.52 -28.06
N GLN A 1016 -5.08 19.70 -29.10
CA GLN A 1016 -5.28 18.27 -28.95
C GLN A 1016 -4.00 17.59 -28.44
N ARG A 1017 -4.13 16.71 -27.44
CA ARG A 1017 -3.03 15.95 -26.84
C ARG A 1017 -3.38 14.47 -26.84
N LEU A 1018 -2.82 13.71 -27.78
CA LEU A 1018 -3.13 12.29 -27.99
C LEU A 1018 -1.91 11.40 -27.71
N PRO A 1019 -2.09 10.14 -27.27
CA PRO A 1019 -0.98 9.26 -26.87
C PRO A 1019 -0.16 8.73 -28.06
N THR A 1020 -0.52 9.10 -29.29
CA THR A 1020 0.19 8.75 -30.53
C THR A 1020 0.50 9.98 -31.38
N LEU A 1021 0.49 11.18 -30.78
CA LEU A 1021 0.72 12.44 -31.49
C LEU A 1021 1.93 13.17 -30.91
N GLY A 1022 2.98 13.24 -31.72
CA GLY A 1022 4.28 13.87 -31.41
C GLY A 1022 4.73 14.83 -32.51
N PHE A 1023 6.04 15.00 -32.66
CA PHE A 1023 6.63 15.86 -33.69
C PHE A 1023 8.11 15.56 -33.94
N ARG A 1024 8.67 16.13 -35.01
CA ARG A 1024 10.10 16.12 -35.31
C ARG A 1024 10.59 17.51 -35.70
N LEU A 1025 11.90 17.71 -35.61
CA LEU A 1025 12.54 19.01 -35.87
C LEU A 1025 12.95 19.16 -37.34
N LEU A 1026 12.95 20.41 -37.79
CA LEU A 1026 13.50 20.84 -39.06
C LEU A 1026 14.39 22.07 -38.85
N ARG A 1027 15.63 22.02 -39.35
CA ARG A 1027 16.61 23.11 -39.35
C ARG A 1027 16.62 23.79 -40.71
N VAL A 1028 16.42 25.10 -40.69
CA VAL A 1028 16.37 25.97 -41.88
C VAL A 1028 17.19 27.23 -41.66
N ARG A 1029 17.57 27.86 -42.78
CA ARG A 1029 18.05 29.24 -42.78
C ARG A 1029 16.89 30.21 -42.91
N ASP A 1030 16.91 31.23 -42.09
CA ASP A 1030 16.06 32.41 -42.23
C ASP A 1030 16.55 33.18 -43.46
N LEU A 1031 15.63 33.35 -44.42
CA LEU A 1031 15.88 34.05 -45.68
C LEU A 1031 15.34 35.47 -45.63
#